data_AF-A0A1S1HNL1-F1
#
_entry.id   AF-A0A1S1HNL1-F1
#
_cell.length_a   1.000
_cell.length_b   1.000
_cell.length_c   1.000
_cell.angle_alpha   90.00
_cell.angle_beta   90.00
_cell.angle_gamma   90.00
#
_symmetry.space_group_name_H-M   'P 1'
#
loop_
_entity.id
_entity.type
_entity.pdbx_description
1 polymer ?
#
loop_
_entity_poly.entity_id
_entity_poly.type
_entity_poly.pdbx_seq_one_letter_code
_entity_poly.pdbx_strand_id
1 'polypeptide(L)'
;LVSRALSDERKRLGCILNDTLDDATIAELNKLIERDDTLSQLAVLRQDARDFGWRQMAHEREKRTRLERLHRKACEVLPALNISQQNLLYYASLVNFYTVYDLRSLKPEQTHLYLLCYAWIRYRQFSDNLLEAMLFHMKQLEDESRNVANQLLTEVQEKHRRETTKIGRLLSLYVDDSVPDLTTFGEIRRRAWKIMPKEALKTTAQRMSIKPISKLALQWQAVDGLSTLVRRHLRPLYLLLDITCVIPDSPWAEALDWLREVFRKKQTLSQRPFAECPIGTIPKQLHPYLLKFSEDGTPIGLNAERYEFWLYRQIRKRFQSGEFHLNHSLRHRHFSDELVPEEEQADVLVTMDIPFLQKPIKTQLKALELELHRQWKAFNRELKQGKLKHLEYDKETQKLTWHKSVINRHKAKIKRFYEQLPFCDVTDVFRFVNEQCRFLSVMKPLQPRYAKKEADTNSLTAVIVAQAMNHGHHVMARTSDIPFHILETTYEQYLRLASLLAANNCITDAIETLPIFPHYSFEPGTLYGAVDGQKFGVERPTVKARHSRKYFGRGKGLVAYTLLCNHIPINGYLIGTNEYEGHHVFDIWYRNTSEVKPTAITGDMHSINKANFALLHWFGLRFEPHFTDLNKQLQELYCARDPSIYKKGFIQPVGQIDLDLITREKNNLDRIVATLGLKEMTQGTLIRKLCTYTTANPTRQAVFEYDRLVRSIYTLKYLRDPQLERNIRRSQNRIESYHQLRGAVAKVGGKKELTGKGDIETEISNQCGRLISNAIIYYNSAILSRLQERFEAEGNVKGIDALMRISPVAWQHILLNGHYTFQSSNEIIDLDAFVMGLKLG
;
A
#
# COMPACT_ATOMS: atom_id res chain seq x y z
N LEU A 1 -21.74 -1.14 -33.95
CA LEU A 1 -21.74 -2.27 -32.97
C LEU A 1 -21.57 -1.78 -31.53
N VAL A 2 -20.43 -1.18 -31.15
CA VAL A 2 -20.17 -0.71 -29.77
C VAL A 2 -21.24 0.24 -29.20
N SER A 3 -21.68 1.24 -29.96
CA SER A 3 -22.72 2.19 -29.49
C SER A 3 -24.07 1.52 -29.23
N ARG A 4 -24.42 0.52 -30.05
CA ARG A 4 -25.66 -0.27 -29.89
C ARG A 4 -25.57 -1.15 -28.64
N ALA A 5 -24.47 -1.88 -28.47
CA ALA A 5 -24.21 -2.67 -27.26
C ALA A 5 -24.28 -1.83 -25.98
N LEU A 6 -23.66 -0.64 -25.96
CA LEU A 6 -23.75 0.28 -24.82
C LEU A 6 -25.18 0.79 -24.56
N SER A 7 -25.96 1.01 -25.62
CA SER A 7 -27.35 1.43 -25.47
C SER A 7 -28.23 0.30 -24.95
N ASP A 8 -28.04 -0.91 -25.46
CA ASP A 8 -28.78 -2.10 -25.04
C ASP A 8 -28.46 -2.44 -23.59
N GLU A 9 -27.18 -2.35 -23.20
CA GLU A 9 -26.75 -2.54 -21.82
C GLU A 9 -27.33 -1.49 -20.87
N ARG A 10 -27.36 -0.21 -21.27
CA ARG A 10 -28.02 0.84 -20.48
C ARG A 10 -29.51 0.58 -20.30
N LYS A 11 -30.19 0.05 -21.32
CA LYS A 11 -31.61 -0.32 -21.22
C LYS A 11 -31.78 -1.51 -20.28
N ARG A 12 -30.96 -2.55 -20.40
CA ARG A 12 -30.96 -3.72 -19.51
C ARG A 12 -30.81 -3.31 -18.05
N LEU A 13 -29.80 -2.51 -17.74
CA LEU A 13 -29.57 -2.00 -16.40
C LEU A 13 -30.74 -1.14 -15.91
N GLY A 14 -31.29 -0.28 -16.77
CA GLY A 14 -32.45 0.55 -16.45
C GLY A 14 -33.70 -0.26 -16.09
N CYS A 15 -34.02 -1.30 -16.86
CA CYS A 15 -35.15 -2.20 -16.56
C CYS A 15 -34.97 -2.88 -15.19
N ILE A 16 -33.81 -3.48 -14.95
CA ILE A 16 -33.54 -4.16 -13.68
C ILE A 16 -33.67 -3.19 -12.49
N LEU A 17 -33.16 -1.96 -12.61
CA LEU A 17 -33.28 -0.96 -11.54
C LEU A 17 -34.74 -0.55 -11.29
N ASN A 18 -35.53 -0.34 -12.35
CA ASN A 18 -36.94 0.02 -12.23
C ASN A 18 -37.77 -1.12 -11.61
N ASP A 19 -37.42 -2.38 -11.88
CA ASP A 19 -38.14 -3.54 -11.35
C ASP A 19 -37.76 -3.85 -9.89
N THR A 20 -36.60 -3.41 -9.41
CA THR A 20 -36.04 -3.82 -8.11
C THR A 20 -35.99 -2.72 -7.05
N LEU A 21 -35.96 -1.44 -7.45
CA LEU A 21 -35.98 -0.30 -6.54
C LEU A 21 -37.41 0.08 -6.17
N ASP A 22 -37.70 0.12 -4.87
CA ASP A 22 -38.98 0.61 -4.35
C ASP A 22 -38.99 2.15 -4.29
N ASP A 23 -40.20 2.73 -4.25
CA ASP A 23 -40.40 4.19 -4.19
C ASP A 23 -39.66 4.83 -3.01
N ALA A 24 -39.56 4.11 -1.90
CA ALA A 24 -38.88 4.59 -0.70
C ALA A 24 -37.34 4.68 -0.90
N THR A 25 -36.72 3.72 -1.59
CA THR A 25 -35.29 3.81 -1.96
C THR A 25 -35.06 4.90 -2.98
N ILE A 26 -35.94 5.05 -3.97
CA ILE A 26 -35.85 6.12 -4.98
C ILE A 26 -35.91 7.49 -4.30
N ALA A 27 -36.83 7.70 -3.36
CA ALA A 27 -36.91 8.93 -2.58
C ALA A 27 -35.62 9.19 -1.78
N GLU A 28 -35.03 8.17 -1.17
CA GLU A 28 -33.78 8.28 -0.41
C GLU A 28 -32.57 8.62 -1.30
N LEU A 29 -32.48 8.03 -2.51
CA LEU A 29 -31.46 8.38 -3.50
C LEU A 29 -31.63 9.82 -3.97
N ASN A 30 -32.86 10.27 -4.24
CA ASN A 30 -33.14 11.65 -4.65
C ASN A 30 -32.80 12.66 -3.55
N LYS A 31 -33.02 12.30 -2.28
CA LYS A 31 -32.64 13.13 -1.13
C LYS A 31 -31.14 13.41 -1.06
N LEU A 32 -30.29 12.50 -1.55
CA LEU A 32 -28.84 12.74 -1.60
C LEU A 32 -28.48 13.95 -2.48
N ILE A 33 -29.26 14.13 -3.54
CA ILE A 33 -29.08 15.20 -4.53
C ILE A 33 -30.01 16.38 -4.27
N GLU A 34 -30.73 16.46 -3.15
CA GLU A 34 -31.48 17.64 -2.72
C GLU A 34 -30.53 18.72 -2.15
N ARG A 35 -30.86 20.00 -2.37
CA ARG A 35 -30.10 21.13 -1.81
C ARG A 35 -30.80 21.57 -0.54
N ASP A 36 -30.16 21.37 0.61
CA ASP A 36 -30.52 22.05 1.86
C ASP A 36 -29.91 23.47 1.87
N ASP A 37 -30.35 24.34 2.78
CA ASP A 37 -29.97 25.76 2.88
C ASP A 37 -28.45 26.04 3.03
N THR A 38 -27.60 25.01 3.20
CA THR A 38 -26.14 25.14 3.37
C THR A 38 -25.33 24.28 2.40
N LEU A 39 -25.52 22.95 2.39
CA LEU A 39 -24.84 21.99 1.51
C LEU A 39 -25.74 20.77 1.24
N SER A 40 -25.71 20.23 0.01
CA SER A 40 -26.38 18.96 -0.29
C SER A 40 -25.80 17.80 0.53
N GLN A 41 -26.60 16.78 0.84
CA GLN A 41 -26.13 15.59 1.55
C GLN A 41 -24.99 14.88 0.83
N LEU A 42 -25.05 14.81 -0.50
CA LEU A 42 -23.97 14.25 -1.31
C LEU A 42 -22.63 14.98 -1.12
N ALA A 43 -22.64 16.31 -0.99
CA ALA A 43 -21.42 17.08 -0.74
C ALA A 43 -20.77 16.71 0.60
N VAL A 44 -21.57 16.40 1.64
CA VAL A 44 -21.06 15.93 2.94
C VAL A 44 -20.46 14.52 2.81
N LEU A 45 -21.11 13.64 2.04
CA LEU A 45 -20.65 12.26 1.82
C LEU A 45 -19.35 12.19 1.00
N ARG A 46 -19.10 13.15 0.11
CA ARG A 46 -17.86 13.27 -0.68
C ARG A 46 -16.64 13.66 0.14
N GLN A 47 -16.82 14.29 1.30
CA GLN A 47 -15.69 14.69 2.14
C GLN A 47 -15.07 13.48 2.82
N ASP A 48 -13.76 13.30 2.68
CA ASP A 48 -13.00 12.30 3.40
C ASP A 48 -12.52 12.81 4.76
N ALA A 49 -12.39 11.91 5.74
CA ALA A 49 -11.79 12.24 7.01
C ALA A 49 -10.32 12.64 6.85
N ARG A 50 -9.88 13.62 7.65
CA ARG A 50 -8.48 14.13 7.62
C ARG A 50 -7.53 13.33 8.51
N ASP A 51 -8.06 12.76 9.58
CA ASP A 51 -7.36 11.97 10.58
C ASP A 51 -8.35 11.12 11.39
N PHE A 52 -7.84 10.34 12.34
CA PHE A 52 -8.63 9.51 13.24
C PHE A 52 -9.09 10.25 14.51
N GLY A 53 -9.11 11.59 14.51
CA GLY A 53 -9.58 12.39 15.64
C GLY A 53 -11.05 12.11 15.98
N TRP A 54 -11.43 12.31 17.25
CA TRP A 54 -12.78 11.93 17.73
C TRP A 54 -13.91 12.60 16.95
N ARG A 55 -13.76 13.90 16.61
CA ARG A 55 -14.75 14.65 15.84
C ARG A 55 -14.88 14.06 14.43
N GLN A 56 -13.76 13.80 13.76
CA GLN A 56 -13.74 13.20 12.43
C GLN A 56 -14.44 11.84 12.44
N MET A 57 -14.12 10.99 13.42
CA MET A 57 -14.77 9.69 13.55
C MET A 57 -16.26 9.78 13.88
N ALA A 58 -16.69 10.77 14.68
CA ALA A 58 -18.11 11.00 14.90
C ALA A 58 -18.87 11.34 13.61
N HIS A 59 -18.27 12.16 12.73
CA HIS A 59 -18.85 12.48 11.42
C HIS A 59 -18.86 11.25 10.49
N GLU A 60 -17.78 10.46 10.45
CA GLU A 60 -17.74 9.23 9.64
C GLU A 60 -18.81 8.21 10.07
N ARG A 61 -19.07 8.07 11.38
CA ARG A 61 -20.18 7.25 11.89
C ARG A 61 -21.53 7.76 11.40
N GLU A 62 -21.77 9.06 11.48
CA GLU A 62 -23.01 9.68 11.02
C GLU A 62 -23.23 9.46 9.53
N LYS A 63 -22.19 9.68 8.70
CA LYS A 63 -22.23 9.39 7.26
C LYS A 63 -22.53 7.91 6.98
N ARG A 64 -21.91 6.99 7.73
CA ARG A 64 -22.19 5.55 7.61
C ARG A 64 -23.65 5.23 7.93
N THR A 65 -24.17 5.72 9.06
CA THR A 65 -25.57 5.49 9.47
C THR A 65 -26.54 6.05 8.44
N ARG A 66 -26.27 7.21 7.86
CA ARG A 66 -27.10 7.80 6.80
C ARG A 66 -27.16 6.94 5.53
N LEU A 67 -26.13 6.14 5.24
CA LEU A 67 -26.08 5.28 4.05
C LEU A 67 -26.56 3.85 4.31
N GLU A 68 -26.93 3.49 5.55
CA GLU A 68 -27.17 2.10 5.94
C GLU A 68 -28.31 1.44 5.17
N ARG A 69 -29.43 2.15 4.99
CA ARG A 69 -30.60 1.64 4.26
C ARG A 69 -30.29 1.49 2.77
N LEU A 70 -29.73 2.52 2.14
CA LEU A 70 -29.28 2.47 0.74
C LEU A 70 -28.26 1.35 0.50
N HIS A 71 -27.33 1.14 1.41
CA HIS A 71 -26.32 0.07 1.30
C HIS A 71 -26.96 -1.32 1.37
N ARG A 72 -27.93 -1.54 2.27
CA ARG A 72 -28.67 -2.81 2.35
C ARG A 72 -29.38 -3.09 1.03
N LYS A 73 -30.09 -2.09 0.50
CA LYS A 73 -30.75 -2.23 -0.79
C LYS A 73 -29.77 -2.45 -1.95
N ALA A 74 -28.61 -1.79 -1.92
CA ALA A 74 -27.56 -2.04 -2.90
C ALA A 74 -27.01 -3.48 -2.83
N CYS A 75 -26.91 -4.08 -1.65
CA CYS A 75 -26.49 -5.49 -1.51
C CYS A 75 -27.49 -6.47 -2.14
N GLU A 76 -28.78 -6.11 -2.19
CA GLU A 76 -29.82 -6.90 -2.86
C GLU A 76 -29.81 -6.70 -4.38
N VAL A 77 -29.68 -5.45 -4.84
CA VAL A 77 -29.89 -5.09 -6.25
C VAL A 77 -28.64 -5.28 -7.11
N LEU A 78 -27.45 -4.93 -6.61
CA LEU A 78 -26.23 -4.91 -7.42
C LEU A 78 -25.84 -6.29 -7.98
N PRO A 79 -26.00 -7.43 -7.26
CA PRO A 79 -25.75 -8.75 -7.84
C PRO A 79 -26.64 -9.05 -9.06
N ALA A 80 -27.90 -8.62 -9.04
CA ALA A 80 -28.85 -8.82 -10.15
C ALA A 80 -28.45 -8.04 -11.41
N LEU A 81 -27.65 -6.99 -11.29
CA LEU A 81 -27.13 -6.26 -12.45
C LEU A 81 -26.14 -7.09 -13.27
N ASN A 82 -25.51 -8.12 -12.69
CA ASN A 82 -24.51 -8.96 -13.35
C ASN A 82 -23.43 -8.14 -14.08
N ILE A 83 -22.85 -7.16 -13.37
CA ILE A 83 -21.75 -6.33 -13.84
C ILE A 83 -20.53 -6.52 -12.94
N SER A 84 -19.33 -6.46 -13.52
CA SER A 84 -18.09 -6.66 -12.79
C SER A 84 -17.90 -5.63 -11.66
N GLN A 85 -17.12 -6.00 -10.63
CA GLN A 85 -16.79 -5.09 -9.54
C GLN A 85 -16.08 -3.82 -10.03
N GLN A 86 -15.30 -3.90 -11.11
CA GLN A 86 -14.66 -2.74 -11.73
C GLN A 86 -15.68 -1.76 -12.33
N ASN A 87 -16.75 -2.26 -12.93
CA ASN A 87 -17.83 -1.40 -13.44
C ASN A 87 -18.61 -0.74 -12.30
N LEU A 88 -18.84 -1.44 -11.18
CA LEU A 88 -19.42 -0.85 -9.98
C LEU A 88 -18.56 0.31 -9.43
N LEU A 89 -17.25 0.09 -9.31
CA LEU A 89 -16.29 1.12 -8.90
C LEU A 89 -16.27 2.30 -9.87
N TYR A 90 -16.33 2.04 -11.18
CA TYR A 90 -16.41 3.07 -12.21
C TYR A 90 -17.67 3.93 -12.06
N TYR A 91 -18.86 3.32 -11.99
CA TYR A 91 -20.12 4.05 -11.84
C TYR A 91 -20.19 4.86 -10.55
N ALA A 92 -19.70 4.32 -9.44
CA ALA A 92 -19.56 5.07 -8.20
C ALA A 92 -18.62 6.28 -8.35
N SER A 93 -17.52 6.13 -9.08
CA SER A 93 -16.55 7.21 -9.27
C SER A 93 -17.14 8.42 -10.01
N LEU A 94 -18.08 8.20 -10.93
CA LEU A 94 -18.76 9.26 -11.68
C LEU A 94 -19.49 10.25 -10.78
N VAL A 95 -20.02 9.77 -9.64
CA VAL A 95 -20.68 10.62 -8.65
C VAL A 95 -19.72 11.66 -8.09
N ASN A 96 -18.41 11.46 -8.07
CA ASN A 96 -17.48 12.50 -7.57
C ASN A 96 -17.27 13.64 -8.58
N PHE A 97 -17.54 13.41 -9.86
CA PHE A 97 -17.29 14.39 -10.94
C PHE A 97 -18.54 15.18 -11.31
N TYR A 98 -19.73 14.57 -11.27
CA TYR A 98 -20.96 15.30 -11.58
C TYR A 98 -21.31 16.29 -10.46
N THR A 99 -21.78 17.48 -10.82
CA THR A 99 -22.45 18.35 -9.86
C THR A 99 -23.82 17.78 -9.49
N VAL A 100 -24.40 18.26 -8.40
CA VAL A 100 -25.79 17.92 -8.03
C VAL A 100 -26.76 18.28 -9.16
N TYR A 101 -26.51 19.39 -9.86
CA TYR A 101 -27.31 19.80 -11.00
C TYR A 101 -27.20 18.81 -12.16
N ASP A 102 -25.99 18.35 -12.48
CA ASP A 102 -25.77 17.39 -13.56
C ASP A 102 -26.41 16.04 -13.26
N LEU A 103 -26.34 15.56 -12.02
CA LEU A 103 -26.99 14.30 -11.63
C LEU A 103 -28.51 14.37 -11.78
N ARG A 104 -29.12 15.54 -11.53
CA ARG A 104 -30.56 15.74 -11.73
C ARG A 104 -30.97 15.83 -13.20
N SER A 105 -30.05 16.19 -14.10
CA SER A 105 -30.35 16.33 -15.54
C SER A 105 -30.13 15.04 -16.34
N LEU A 106 -29.50 14.02 -15.74
CA LEU A 106 -29.37 12.69 -16.31
C LEU A 106 -30.71 11.93 -16.27
N LYS A 107 -30.77 10.81 -17.01
CA LYS A 107 -31.92 9.91 -16.93
C LYS A 107 -32.03 9.32 -15.50
N PRO A 108 -33.24 9.22 -14.93
CA PRO A 108 -33.42 8.74 -13.55
C PRO A 108 -32.71 7.43 -13.27
N GLU A 109 -32.81 6.45 -14.17
CA GLU A 109 -32.21 5.12 -13.99
C GLU A 109 -30.67 5.20 -13.92
N GLN A 110 -30.06 6.12 -14.68
CA GLN A 110 -28.62 6.34 -14.65
C GLN A 110 -28.19 7.00 -13.35
N THR A 111 -28.93 8.01 -12.90
CA THR A 111 -28.67 8.69 -11.62
C THR A 111 -28.80 7.72 -10.46
N HIS A 112 -29.86 6.90 -10.45
CA HIS A 112 -30.07 5.88 -9.43
C HIS A 112 -28.93 4.84 -9.44
N LEU A 113 -28.50 4.35 -10.60
CA LEU A 113 -27.37 3.43 -10.72
C LEU A 113 -26.10 4.03 -10.08
N TYR A 114 -25.76 5.27 -10.45
CA TYR A 114 -24.53 5.90 -9.99
C TYR A 114 -24.56 6.14 -8.47
N LEU A 115 -25.68 6.66 -7.96
CA LEU A 115 -25.86 6.92 -6.54
C LEU A 115 -25.91 5.63 -5.70
N LEU A 116 -26.52 4.56 -6.22
CA LEU A 116 -26.58 3.26 -5.55
C LEU A 116 -25.20 2.61 -5.45
N CYS A 117 -24.44 2.58 -6.57
CA CYS A 117 -23.05 2.13 -6.58
C CYS A 117 -22.19 2.98 -5.62
N TYR A 118 -22.39 4.31 -5.61
CA TYR A 118 -21.68 5.21 -4.72
C TYR A 118 -22.00 4.95 -3.24
N ALA A 119 -23.27 4.79 -2.88
CA ALA A 119 -23.70 4.48 -1.52
C ALA A 119 -23.08 3.15 -1.03
N TRP A 120 -23.10 2.13 -1.88
CA TRP A 120 -22.52 0.81 -1.61
C TRP A 120 -21.01 0.89 -1.32
N ILE A 121 -20.24 1.60 -2.15
CA ILE A 121 -18.79 1.79 -1.92
C ILE A 121 -18.53 2.68 -0.71
N ARG A 122 -19.22 3.82 -0.57
CA ARG A 122 -18.97 4.77 0.53
C ARG A 122 -19.29 4.19 1.89
N TYR A 123 -20.37 3.43 2.02
CA TYR A 123 -20.70 2.74 3.27
C TYR A 123 -19.57 1.79 3.72
N ARG A 124 -19.03 1.01 2.77
CA ARG A 124 -17.90 0.11 3.04
C ARG A 124 -16.61 0.88 3.35
N GLN A 125 -16.33 1.99 2.66
CA GLN A 125 -15.19 2.86 2.95
C GLN A 125 -15.28 3.49 4.35
N PHE A 126 -16.45 3.96 4.77
CA PHE A 126 -16.66 4.48 6.12
C PHE A 126 -16.48 3.38 7.17
N SER A 127 -16.96 2.16 6.90
CA SER A 127 -16.74 1.01 7.78
C SER A 127 -15.25 0.69 7.94
N ASP A 128 -14.47 0.72 6.84
CA ASP A 128 -13.02 0.55 6.88
C ASP A 128 -12.32 1.66 7.65
N ASN A 129 -12.68 2.94 7.43
CA ASN A 129 -12.12 4.07 8.15
C ASN A 129 -12.33 3.95 9.67
N LEU A 130 -13.54 3.56 10.08
CA LEU A 130 -13.90 3.38 11.49
C LEU A 130 -13.16 2.20 12.12
N LEU A 131 -13.00 1.09 11.40
CA LEU A 131 -12.23 -0.06 11.87
C LEU A 131 -10.74 0.28 11.98
N GLU A 132 -10.15 0.94 10.99
CA GLU A 132 -8.75 1.39 11.04
C GLU A 132 -8.53 2.37 12.21
N ALA A 133 -9.47 3.29 12.47
CA ALA A 133 -9.43 4.16 13.64
C ALA A 133 -9.51 3.38 14.96
N MET A 134 -10.38 2.36 15.03
CA MET A 134 -10.51 1.48 16.19
C MET A 134 -9.19 0.76 16.49
N LEU A 135 -8.55 0.19 15.46
CA LEU A 135 -7.26 -0.50 15.57
C LEU A 135 -6.12 0.45 15.92
N PHE A 136 -6.13 1.66 15.35
CA PHE A 136 -5.15 2.72 15.62
C PHE A 136 -5.21 3.18 17.08
N HIS A 137 -6.40 3.58 17.56
CA HIS A 137 -6.58 4.06 18.94
C HIS A 137 -6.25 2.98 19.97
N MET A 138 -6.65 1.74 19.72
CA MET A 138 -6.33 0.64 20.63
C MET A 138 -4.82 0.41 20.72
N LYS A 139 -4.10 0.48 19.59
CA LYS A 139 -2.63 0.39 19.59
C LYS A 139 -2.01 1.57 20.35
N GLN A 140 -2.50 2.78 20.13
CA GLN A 140 -2.00 3.98 20.82
C GLN A 140 -2.14 3.84 22.34
N LEU A 141 -3.30 3.39 22.82
CA LEU A 141 -3.53 3.18 24.26
C LEU A 141 -2.69 2.02 24.83
N GLU A 142 -2.45 0.95 24.06
CA GLU A 142 -1.51 -0.12 24.46
C GLU A 142 -0.08 0.43 24.64
N ASP A 143 0.39 1.22 23.68
CA ASP A 143 1.73 1.80 23.72
C ASP A 143 1.85 2.84 24.84
N GLU A 144 0.83 3.68 25.05
CA GLU A 144 0.76 4.63 26.15
C GLU A 144 0.78 3.93 27.52
N SER A 145 -0.05 2.88 27.70
CA SER A 145 -0.04 2.08 28.94
C SER A 145 1.33 1.47 29.23
N ARG A 146 2.05 1.02 28.18
CA ARG A 146 3.39 0.44 28.29
C ARG A 146 4.42 1.51 28.66
N ASN A 147 4.32 2.69 28.07
CA ASN A 147 5.24 3.79 28.32
C ASN A 147 5.10 4.33 29.74
N VAL A 148 3.87 4.57 30.20
CA VAL A 148 3.58 4.99 31.59
C VAL A 148 4.06 3.92 32.57
N ALA A 149 3.79 2.63 32.31
CA ALA A 149 4.26 1.55 33.18
C ALA A 149 5.80 1.47 33.23
N ASN A 150 6.49 1.71 32.11
CA ASN A 150 7.95 1.76 32.09
C ASN A 150 8.48 2.96 32.88
N GLN A 151 7.85 4.12 32.80
CA GLN A 151 8.21 5.30 33.59
C GLN A 151 8.06 5.04 35.09
N LEU A 152 6.89 4.53 35.51
CA LEU A 152 6.64 4.16 36.91
C LEU A 152 7.63 3.09 37.40
N LEU A 153 7.98 2.13 36.56
CA LEU A 153 8.96 1.09 36.90
C LEU A 153 10.35 1.69 37.12
N THR A 154 10.79 2.60 36.24
CA THR A 154 12.06 3.32 36.39
C THR A 154 12.08 4.13 37.68
N GLU A 155 11.01 4.86 38.01
CA GLU A 155 10.89 5.61 39.26
C GLU A 155 10.99 4.70 40.50
N VAL A 156 10.30 3.55 40.48
CA VAL A 156 10.36 2.56 41.57
C VAL A 156 11.79 1.98 41.70
N GLN A 157 12.45 1.67 40.58
CA GLN A 157 13.81 1.14 40.57
C GLN A 157 14.84 2.17 41.05
N GLU A 158 14.72 3.42 40.63
CA GLU A 158 15.56 4.52 41.11
C GLU A 158 15.39 4.74 42.61
N LYS A 159 14.14 4.73 43.10
CA LYS A 159 13.84 4.84 44.53
C LYS A 159 14.45 3.68 45.31
N HIS A 160 14.27 2.45 44.83
CA HIS A 160 14.88 1.26 45.43
C HIS A 160 16.41 1.38 45.46
N ARG A 161 17.06 1.76 44.35
CA ARG A 161 18.52 1.94 44.28
C ARG A 161 19.03 2.96 45.31
N ARG A 162 18.36 4.11 45.45
CA ARG A 162 18.70 5.14 46.45
C ARG A 162 18.59 4.61 47.88
N GLU A 163 17.62 3.75 48.14
CA GLU A 163 17.37 3.17 49.46
C GLU A 163 18.30 1.98 49.76
N THR A 164 18.61 1.13 48.78
CA THR A 164 19.51 -0.03 48.95
C THR A 164 20.88 0.40 49.48
N THR A 165 21.44 1.52 49.00
CA THR A 165 22.71 2.04 49.52
C THR A 165 22.61 2.43 51.00
N LYS A 166 21.48 3.01 51.43
CA LYS A 166 21.24 3.35 52.84
C LYS A 166 21.02 2.09 53.69
N ILE A 167 20.38 1.06 53.13
CA ILE A 167 20.14 -0.21 53.81
C ILE A 167 21.42 -1.01 53.98
N GLY A 168 22.31 -1.03 52.99
CA GLY A 168 23.63 -1.63 53.14
C GLY A 168 24.38 -1.02 54.34
N ARG A 169 24.35 0.31 54.48
CA ARG A 169 24.91 1.02 55.64
C ARG A 169 24.20 0.71 56.96
N LEU A 170 22.89 0.46 56.93
CA LEU A 170 22.13 0.05 58.12
C LEU A 170 22.49 -1.38 58.55
N LEU A 171 22.67 -2.29 57.59
CA LEU A 171 23.10 -3.68 57.84
C LEU A 171 24.54 -3.71 58.38
N SER A 172 25.42 -2.84 57.89
CA SER A 172 26.79 -2.72 58.41
C SER A 172 26.85 -2.43 59.91
N LEU A 173 25.87 -1.71 60.48
CA LEU A 173 25.83 -1.44 61.93
C LEU A 173 25.72 -2.71 62.80
N TYR A 174 25.28 -3.83 62.24
CA TYR A 174 25.14 -5.11 62.95
C TYR A 174 26.37 -6.02 62.83
N VAL A 175 27.32 -5.67 61.96
CA VAL A 175 28.55 -6.43 61.69
C VAL A 175 29.79 -5.56 61.84
N ASP A 176 29.66 -4.42 62.52
CA ASP A 176 30.72 -3.45 62.75
C ASP A 176 31.46 -3.80 64.04
N ASP A 177 32.62 -4.46 63.92
CA ASP A 177 33.47 -4.89 65.04
C ASP A 177 33.99 -3.72 65.90
N SER A 178 33.85 -2.47 65.44
CA SER A 178 34.19 -1.29 66.23
C SER A 178 33.12 -0.89 67.25
N VAL A 179 31.93 -1.53 67.21
CA VAL A 179 30.83 -1.30 68.16
C VAL A 179 30.92 -2.36 69.28
N PRO A 180 31.22 -1.97 70.53
CA PRO A 180 31.29 -2.94 71.64
C PRO A 180 29.94 -3.62 71.89
N ASP A 181 29.95 -4.92 72.22
CA ASP A 181 28.74 -5.71 72.49
C ASP A 181 27.89 -5.16 73.66
N LEU A 182 28.50 -4.43 74.59
CA LEU A 182 27.84 -3.75 75.70
C LEU A 182 27.04 -2.50 75.27
N THR A 183 27.10 -2.11 73.99
CA THR A 183 26.38 -0.94 73.47
C THR A 183 24.87 -1.17 73.52
N THR A 184 24.13 -0.26 74.17
CA THR A 184 22.68 -0.39 74.25
C THR A 184 22.02 -0.32 72.86
N PHE A 185 20.99 -1.15 72.63
CA PHE A 185 20.23 -1.13 71.37
C PHE A 185 19.59 0.24 71.08
N GLY A 186 19.30 1.04 72.12
CA GLY A 186 18.84 2.42 71.99
C GLY A 186 19.85 3.35 71.32
N GLU A 187 21.14 3.14 71.53
CA GLU A 187 22.24 3.86 70.87
C GLU A 187 22.31 3.51 69.38
N ILE A 188 22.25 2.21 69.06
CA ILE A 188 22.28 1.68 67.69
C ILE A 188 21.10 2.22 66.88
N ARG A 189 19.89 2.29 67.46
CA ARG A 189 18.72 2.91 66.81
C ARG A 189 18.92 4.39 66.50
N ARG A 190 19.52 5.16 67.41
CA ARG A 190 19.83 6.58 67.17
C ARG A 190 20.86 6.76 66.05
N ARG A 191 21.86 5.86 65.95
CA ARG A 191 22.81 5.83 64.83
C ARG A 191 22.13 5.46 63.51
N ALA A 192 21.23 4.48 63.51
CA ALA A 192 20.44 4.09 62.34
C ALA A 192 19.55 5.24 61.81
N TRP A 193 18.93 6.03 62.70
CA TRP A 193 18.10 7.17 62.29
C TRP A 193 18.87 8.31 61.62
N LYS A 194 20.18 8.43 61.88
CA LYS A 194 21.06 9.35 61.13
C LYS A 194 21.29 8.89 59.69
N ILE A 195 21.18 7.59 59.41
CA ILE A 195 21.33 7.01 58.06
C ILE A 195 20.00 7.05 57.30
N MET A 196 18.89 6.72 57.97
CA MET A 196 17.54 6.76 57.42
C MET A 196 16.52 7.14 58.50
N PRO A 197 15.72 8.22 58.33
CA PRO A 197 14.72 8.64 59.31
C PRO A 197 13.72 7.52 59.67
N LYS A 198 13.21 7.51 60.90
CA LYS A 198 12.33 6.45 61.44
C LYS A 198 11.15 6.10 60.52
N GLU A 199 10.40 7.09 60.04
CA GLU A 199 9.24 6.87 59.17
C GLU A 199 9.62 6.35 57.77
N ALA A 200 10.76 6.83 57.23
CA ALA A 200 11.30 6.32 55.98
C ALA A 200 11.79 4.88 56.13
N LEU A 201 12.42 4.53 57.26
CA LEU A 201 12.88 3.18 57.57
C LEU A 201 11.69 2.21 57.71
N LYS A 202 10.62 2.62 58.40
CA LYS A 202 9.38 1.85 58.54
C LYS A 202 8.74 1.58 57.17
N THR A 203 8.59 2.62 56.36
CA THR A 203 7.99 2.50 55.01
C THR A 203 8.86 1.67 54.07
N THR A 204 10.18 1.80 54.15
CA THR A 204 11.13 1.04 53.32
C THR A 204 11.18 -0.43 53.72
N ALA A 205 11.21 -0.72 55.03
CA ALA A 205 11.12 -2.08 55.55
C ALA A 205 9.83 -2.76 55.13
N GLN A 206 8.67 -2.11 55.30
CA GLN A 206 7.38 -2.64 54.83
C GLN A 206 7.38 -2.91 53.32
N ARG A 207 7.92 -2.00 52.50
CA ARG A 207 8.00 -2.19 51.04
C ARG A 207 8.93 -3.33 50.65
N MET A 208 10.05 -3.53 51.35
CA MET A 208 10.99 -4.62 51.06
C MET A 208 10.53 -5.98 51.60
N SER A 209 9.68 -5.98 52.62
CA SER A 209 9.04 -7.20 53.14
C SER A 209 7.90 -7.70 52.25
N ILE A 210 7.47 -6.93 51.25
CA ILE A 210 6.42 -7.29 50.29
C ILE A 210 7.07 -7.55 48.92
N LYS A 211 6.50 -8.49 48.16
CA LYS A 211 6.94 -8.79 46.79
C LYS A 211 6.92 -7.52 45.92
N PRO A 212 7.98 -7.22 45.16
CA PRO A 212 8.04 -6.01 44.34
C PRO A 212 6.86 -5.95 43.35
N ILE A 213 6.32 -4.74 43.17
CA ILE A 213 5.20 -4.50 42.26
C ILE A 213 5.61 -4.95 40.86
N SER A 214 4.85 -5.88 40.29
CA SER A 214 5.16 -6.40 38.96
C SER A 214 4.93 -5.33 37.89
N LYS A 215 5.71 -5.39 36.81
CA LYS A 215 5.50 -4.54 35.62
C LYS A 215 4.05 -4.64 35.09
N LEU A 216 3.45 -5.82 35.19
CA LEU A 216 2.06 -6.07 34.78
C LEU A 216 1.07 -5.30 35.66
N ALA A 217 1.29 -5.22 36.97
CA ALA A 217 0.45 -4.45 37.88
C ALA A 217 0.52 -2.94 37.58
N LEU A 218 1.72 -2.41 37.32
CA LEU A 218 1.90 -1.02 36.91
C LEU A 218 1.22 -0.72 35.57
N GLN A 219 1.21 -1.69 34.64
CA GLN A 219 0.50 -1.53 33.37
C GLN A 219 -1.02 -1.45 33.57
N TRP A 220 -1.61 -2.27 34.43
CA TRP A 220 -3.04 -2.17 34.74
C TRP A 220 -3.40 -0.90 35.51
N GLN A 221 -2.50 -0.41 36.36
CA GLN A 221 -2.64 0.91 36.99
C GLN A 221 -2.62 2.03 35.95
N ALA A 222 -1.74 1.95 34.94
CA ALA A 222 -1.74 2.92 33.84
C ALA A 222 -3.04 2.90 33.03
N VAL A 223 -3.65 1.72 32.84
CA VAL A 223 -4.95 1.56 32.15
C VAL A 223 -6.07 2.32 32.87
N ASP A 224 -6.05 2.41 34.20
CA ASP A 224 -7.07 3.15 34.97
C ASP A 224 -7.11 4.64 34.55
N GLY A 225 -5.96 5.23 34.21
CA GLY A 225 -5.87 6.60 33.71
C GLY A 225 -6.38 6.80 32.28
N LEU A 226 -6.58 5.72 31.51
CA LEU A 226 -6.96 5.78 30.10
C LEU A 226 -8.47 5.60 29.88
N SER A 227 -9.26 5.39 30.93
CA SER A 227 -10.69 5.05 30.80
C SER A 227 -11.49 6.13 30.05
N THR A 228 -11.18 7.41 30.25
CA THR A 228 -11.83 8.52 29.52
C THR A 228 -11.56 8.48 28.02
N LEU A 229 -10.34 8.10 27.61
CA LEU A 229 -9.96 7.94 26.21
C LEU A 229 -10.63 6.71 25.60
N VAL A 230 -10.70 5.60 26.32
CA VAL A 230 -11.43 4.39 25.90
C VAL A 230 -12.90 4.72 25.61
N ARG A 231 -13.57 5.43 26.53
CA ARG A 231 -14.97 5.84 26.37
C ARG A 231 -15.18 6.78 25.19
N ARG A 232 -14.25 7.71 24.94
CA ARG A 232 -14.36 8.72 23.89
C ARG A 232 -14.04 8.18 22.50
N HIS A 233 -12.96 7.41 22.38
CA HIS A 233 -12.39 7.02 21.09
C HIS A 233 -12.76 5.59 20.67
N LEU A 234 -12.83 4.63 21.60
CA LEU A 234 -13.02 3.22 21.26
C LEU A 234 -14.48 2.78 21.37
N ARG A 235 -15.13 3.02 22.52
CA ARG A 235 -16.48 2.50 22.80
C ARG A 235 -17.48 2.76 21.68
N PRO A 236 -17.60 3.97 21.11
CA PRO A 236 -18.56 4.21 20.04
C PRO A 236 -18.27 3.45 18.74
N LEU A 237 -17.02 3.03 18.49
CA LEU A 237 -16.63 2.28 17.31
C LEU A 237 -17.01 0.80 17.47
N TYR A 238 -16.69 0.20 18.62
CA TYR A 238 -17.05 -1.20 18.93
C TYR A 238 -18.56 -1.44 18.97
N LEU A 239 -19.33 -0.42 19.39
CA LEU A 239 -20.80 -0.48 19.45
C LEU A 239 -21.48 -0.37 18.09
N LEU A 240 -20.82 0.25 17.10
CA LEU A 240 -21.41 0.54 15.79
C LEU A 240 -21.04 -0.50 14.71
N LEU A 241 -19.81 -1.02 14.73
CA LEU A 241 -19.29 -1.89 13.67
C LEU A 241 -19.92 -3.28 13.75
N ASP A 242 -20.40 -3.83 12.63
CA ASP A 242 -21.00 -5.18 12.58
C ASP A 242 -19.93 -6.27 12.48
N ILE A 243 -19.25 -6.49 13.61
CA ILE A 243 -18.17 -7.46 13.77
C ILE A 243 -18.75 -8.88 13.78
N THR A 244 -18.29 -9.71 12.85
CA THR A 244 -18.67 -11.12 12.73
C THR A 244 -17.48 -12.01 13.07
N CYS A 245 -17.73 -13.18 13.65
CA CYS A 245 -16.72 -14.17 14.04
C CYS A 245 -16.85 -15.45 13.22
N VAL A 246 -15.72 -15.99 12.74
CA VAL A 246 -15.68 -17.25 12.00
C VAL A 246 -15.81 -18.46 12.92
N ILE A 247 -15.35 -18.34 14.17
CA ILE A 247 -15.40 -19.43 15.15
C ILE A 247 -16.79 -19.47 15.78
N PRO A 248 -17.54 -20.59 15.64
CA PRO A 248 -18.79 -20.79 16.35
C PRO A 248 -18.56 -20.74 17.87
N ASP A 249 -19.51 -20.16 18.61
CA ASP A 249 -19.47 -20.05 20.07
C ASP A 249 -18.18 -19.40 20.61
N SER A 250 -17.62 -18.43 19.87
CA SER A 250 -16.45 -17.69 20.34
C SER A 250 -16.81 -16.90 21.60
N PRO A 251 -16.11 -17.12 22.74
CA PRO A 251 -16.37 -16.38 23.98
C PRO A 251 -16.11 -14.87 23.82
N TRP A 252 -15.30 -14.47 22.83
CA TRP A 252 -15.04 -13.08 22.52
C TRP A 252 -16.18 -12.42 21.74
N ALA A 253 -16.87 -13.17 20.90
CA ALA A 253 -18.05 -12.69 20.18
C ALA A 253 -19.21 -12.50 21.16
N GLU A 254 -19.49 -13.51 22.00
CA GLU A 254 -20.48 -13.44 23.07
C GLU A 254 -20.22 -12.24 24.00
N ALA A 255 -18.96 -12.01 24.36
CA ALA A 255 -18.59 -10.87 25.20
C ALA A 255 -18.78 -9.51 24.57
N LEU A 256 -18.54 -9.39 23.27
CA LEU A 256 -18.79 -8.17 22.53
C LEU A 256 -20.29 -7.90 22.45
N ASP A 257 -21.11 -8.92 22.21
CA ASP A 257 -22.57 -8.79 22.14
C ASP A 257 -23.18 -8.46 23.51
N TRP A 258 -22.72 -9.12 24.58
CA TRP A 258 -23.08 -8.74 25.95
C TRP A 258 -22.74 -7.28 26.25
N LEU A 259 -21.52 -6.84 25.92
CA LEU A 259 -21.09 -5.45 26.13
C LEU A 259 -21.94 -4.46 25.33
N ARG A 260 -22.34 -4.81 24.10
CA ARG A 260 -23.25 -4.00 23.27
C ARG A 260 -24.60 -3.85 23.91
N GLU A 261 -25.18 -4.93 24.41
CA GLU A 261 -26.49 -4.90 25.05
C GLU A 261 -26.48 -4.07 26.34
N VAL A 262 -25.44 -4.21 27.17
CA VAL A 262 -25.29 -3.39 28.38
C VAL A 262 -25.25 -1.90 28.05
N PHE A 263 -24.42 -1.49 27.08
CA PHE A 263 -24.27 -0.07 26.74
C PHE A 263 -25.44 0.49 25.91
N ARG A 264 -26.11 -0.30 25.07
CA ARG A 264 -27.36 0.10 24.38
C ARG A 264 -28.47 0.43 25.38
N LYS A 265 -28.56 -0.34 26.47
CA LYS A 265 -29.47 -0.09 27.61
C LYS A 265 -29.03 1.07 28.52
N LYS A 266 -27.96 1.80 28.17
CA LYS A 266 -27.35 2.88 28.95
C LYS A 266 -26.90 2.45 30.36
N GLN A 267 -26.60 1.17 30.55
CA GLN A 267 -26.13 0.63 31.82
C GLN A 267 -24.60 0.65 31.91
N THR A 268 -24.06 0.42 33.12
CA THR A 268 -22.61 0.33 33.36
C THR A 268 -22.18 -1.10 33.67
N LEU A 269 -21.00 -1.51 33.18
CA LEU A 269 -20.44 -2.84 33.48
C LEU A 269 -20.21 -3.06 34.98
N SER A 270 -20.00 -2.00 35.76
CA SER A 270 -19.84 -2.07 37.22
C SER A 270 -21.11 -2.46 37.97
N GLN A 271 -22.28 -2.31 37.35
CA GLN A 271 -23.59 -2.63 37.94
C GLN A 271 -24.10 -4.01 37.51
N ARG A 272 -23.41 -4.72 36.62
CA ARG A 272 -23.84 -6.04 36.15
C ARG A 272 -23.32 -7.14 37.08
N PRO A 273 -24.15 -8.15 37.40
CA PRO A 273 -23.71 -9.32 38.15
C PRO A 273 -22.51 -10.01 37.47
N PHE A 274 -21.57 -10.50 38.28
CA PHE A 274 -20.40 -11.22 37.76
C PHE A 274 -20.78 -12.49 36.97
N ALA A 275 -21.88 -13.15 37.34
CA ALA A 275 -22.40 -14.34 36.67
C ALA A 275 -22.80 -14.10 35.20
N GLU A 276 -23.08 -12.85 34.82
CA GLU A 276 -23.37 -12.50 33.43
C GLU A 276 -22.11 -12.30 32.57
N CYS A 277 -20.92 -12.31 33.19
CA CYS A 277 -19.68 -12.17 32.46
C CYS A 277 -19.42 -13.43 31.61
N PRO A 278 -19.26 -13.28 30.28
CA PRO A 278 -19.03 -14.40 29.38
C PRO A 278 -17.83 -15.25 29.79
N ILE A 279 -18.04 -16.56 29.81
CA ILE A 279 -17.05 -17.54 30.29
C ILE A 279 -15.86 -17.59 29.31
N GLY A 280 -14.65 -17.79 29.83
CA GLY A 280 -13.44 -17.93 29.00
C GLY A 280 -12.80 -16.62 28.55
N THR A 281 -13.35 -15.47 28.93
CA THR A 281 -12.82 -14.13 28.59
C THR A 281 -11.79 -13.61 29.59
N ILE A 282 -11.75 -14.17 30.81
CA ILE A 282 -10.87 -13.74 31.90
C ILE A 282 -9.86 -14.86 32.22
N PRO A 283 -8.60 -14.75 31.78
CA PRO A 283 -7.56 -15.71 32.16
C PRO A 283 -7.28 -15.68 33.67
N LYS A 284 -7.03 -16.85 34.28
CA LYS A 284 -6.70 -16.99 35.72
C LYS A 284 -5.58 -16.06 36.18
N GLN A 285 -4.56 -15.85 35.34
CA GLN A 285 -3.42 -14.96 35.62
C GLN A 285 -3.81 -13.48 35.75
N LEU A 286 -4.95 -13.07 35.19
CA LEU A 286 -5.44 -11.70 35.20
C LEU A 286 -6.55 -11.44 36.22
N HIS A 287 -6.98 -12.47 36.96
CA HIS A 287 -7.97 -12.34 38.03
C HIS A 287 -7.66 -11.18 39.01
N PRO A 288 -6.41 -11.01 39.51
CA PRO A 288 -6.09 -9.93 40.45
C PRO A 288 -6.27 -8.51 39.90
N TYR A 289 -6.37 -8.36 38.57
CA TYR A 289 -6.45 -7.05 37.92
C TYR A 289 -7.83 -6.76 37.34
N LEU A 290 -8.52 -7.80 36.86
CA LEU A 290 -9.81 -7.69 36.16
C LEU A 290 -11.01 -7.92 37.08
N LEU A 291 -10.80 -8.55 38.25
CA LEU A 291 -11.84 -8.81 39.24
C LEU A 291 -11.63 -7.93 40.47
N LYS A 292 -12.74 -7.65 41.17
CA LYS A 292 -12.77 -7.10 42.52
C LYS A 292 -13.01 -8.25 43.49
N PHE A 293 -12.33 -8.23 44.64
CA PHE A 293 -12.41 -9.27 45.66
C PHE A 293 -12.98 -8.70 46.97
N SER A 294 -13.71 -9.53 47.73
CA SER A 294 -14.06 -9.25 49.13
C SER A 294 -12.84 -9.38 50.03
N GLU A 295 -12.97 -8.98 51.30
CA GLU A 295 -11.94 -9.18 52.33
C GLU A 295 -11.57 -10.66 52.50
N ASP A 296 -12.53 -11.56 52.30
CA ASP A 296 -12.36 -13.03 52.34
C ASP A 296 -11.75 -13.62 51.05
N GLY A 297 -11.40 -12.79 50.06
CA GLY A 297 -10.78 -13.23 48.81
C GLY A 297 -11.74 -13.82 47.78
N THR A 298 -13.05 -13.65 47.94
CA THR A 298 -14.05 -14.09 46.95
C THR A 298 -14.27 -13.02 45.87
N PRO A 299 -14.41 -13.37 44.58
CA PRO A 299 -14.65 -12.39 43.53
C PRO A 299 -16.07 -11.81 43.63
N ILE A 300 -16.17 -10.52 43.93
CA ILE A 300 -17.44 -9.80 44.14
C ILE A 300 -17.93 -9.06 42.89
N GLY A 301 -17.09 -8.90 41.87
CA GLY A 301 -17.48 -8.19 40.66
C GLY A 301 -16.33 -7.92 39.70
N LEU A 302 -16.65 -7.30 38.56
CA LEU A 302 -15.68 -6.89 37.55
C LEU A 302 -15.06 -5.53 37.88
N ASN A 303 -13.77 -5.39 37.60
CA ASN A 303 -13.18 -4.08 37.34
C ASN A 303 -13.57 -3.65 35.93
N ALA A 304 -14.71 -2.95 35.84
CA ALA A 304 -15.36 -2.55 34.59
C ALA A 304 -14.42 -1.89 33.56
N GLU A 305 -13.60 -0.93 33.99
CA GLU A 305 -12.76 -0.14 33.06
C GLU A 305 -11.61 -0.99 32.50
N ARG A 306 -10.97 -1.78 33.36
CA ARG A 306 -9.91 -2.70 32.94
C ARG A 306 -10.45 -3.84 32.08
N TYR A 307 -11.64 -4.36 32.39
CA TYR A 307 -12.29 -5.39 31.59
C TYR A 307 -12.71 -4.87 30.20
N GLU A 308 -13.27 -3.66 30.10
CA GLU A 308 -13.59 -3.04 28.80
C GLU A 308 -12.31 -2.87 27.94
N PHE A 309 -11.24 -2.35 28.54
CA PHE A 309 -9.94 -2.23 27.86
C PHE A 309 -9.40 -3.60 27.42
N TRP A 310 -9.50 -4.61 28.30
CA TRP A 310 -9.08 -5.98 28.01
C TRP A 310 -9.84 -6.57 26.83
N LEU A 311 -11.16 -6.41 26.81
CA LEU A 311 -12.01 -6.93 25.74
C LEU A 311 -11.64 -6.32 24.40
N TYR A 312 -11.53 -4.99 24.30
CA TYR A 312 -11.12 -4.30 23.08
C TYR A 312 -9.72 -4.75 22.61
N ARG A 313 -8.78 -4.94 23.54
CA ARG A 313 -7.45 -5.48 23.23
C ARG A 313 -7.52 -6.88 22.60
N GLN A 314 -8.40 -7.75 23.10
CA GLN A 314 -8.53 -9.12 22.60
C GLN A 314 -9.26 -9.16 21.25
N ILE A 315 -10.30 -8.36 21.09
CA ILE A 315 -10.98 -8.20 19.79
C ILE A 315 -10.00 -7.73 18.71
N ARG A 316 -9.16 -6.73 19.01
CA ARG A 316 -8.09 -6.29 18.09
C ARG A 316 -7.15 -7.44 17.70
N LYS A 317 -6.78 -8.32 18.62
CA LYS A 317 -5.97 -9.50 18.31
C LYS A 317 -6.72 -10.50 17.42
N ARG A 318 -8.04 -10.64 17.58
CA ARG A 318 -8.88 -11.53 16.77
C ARG A 318 -9.04 -11.04 15.33
N PHE A 319 -9.08 -9.73 15.12
CA PHE A 319 -8.92 -9.16 13.78
C PHE A 319 -7.54 -9.48 13.18
N GLN A 320 -6.48 -9.44 13.98
CA GLN A 320 -5.12 -9.76 13.51
C GLN A 320 -4.90 -11.25 13.19
N SER A 321 -5.70 -12.15 13.79
CA SER A 321 -5.68 -13.58 13.51
C SER A 321 -6.74 -14.03 12.49
N GLY A 322 -7.60 -13.10 12.03
CA GLY A 322 -8.64 -13.37 11.03
C GLY A 322 -9.86 -14.10 11.60
N GLU A 323 -9.96 -14.20 12.92
CA GLU A 323 -11.13 -14.74 13.60
C GLU A 323 -12.31 -13.78 13.45
N PHE A 324 -12.06 -12.47 13.50
CA PHE A 324 -13.07 -11.43 13.33
C PHE A 324 -12.93 -10.71 11.99
N HIS A 325 -14.07 -10.39 11.38
CA HIS A 325 -14.17 -9.68 10.11
C HIS A 325 -15.41 -8.76 10.07
N LEU A 326 -15.49 -7.92 9.03
CA LEU A 326 -16.65 -7.09 8.71
C LEU A 326 -17.21 -7.50 7.34
N ASN A 327 -18.48 -7.92 7.29
CA ASN A 327 -19.11 -8.36 6.03
C ASN A 327 -19.26 -7.21 5.02
N HIS A 328 -19.43 -5.98 5.51
CA HIS A 328 -19.60 -4.79 4.69
C HIS A 328 -18.36 -3.89 4.72
N SER A 329 -17.23 -4.47 4.34
CA SER A 329 -15.92 -3.83 4.28
C SER A 329 -15.29 -4.01 2.89
N LEU A 330 -14.38 -3.11 2.47
CA LEU A 330 -13.59 -3.33 1.25
C LEU A 330 -12.30 -4.11 1.53
N ARG A 331 -11.84 -4.16 2.79
CA ARG A 331 -10.51 -4.71 3.15
C ARG A 331 -10.55 -5.83 4.17
N HIS A 332 -11.61 -5.88 4.99
CA HIS A 332 -11.70 -6.67 6.20
C HIS A 332 -12.84 -7.69 6.18
N ARG A 333 -13.33 -8.13 5.00
CA ARG A 333 -14.26 -9.27 4.91
C ARG A 333 -13.52 -10.58 5.17
N HIS A 334 -14.28 -11.65 5.40
CA HIS A 334 -13.73 -12.98 5.46
C HIS A 334 -13.11 -13.35 4.09
N PHE A 335 -11.97 -14.06 4.10
CA PHE A 335 -11.18 -14.30 2.90
C PHE A 335 -11.89 -15.22 1.92
N SER A 336 -12.56 -16.28 2.37
CA SER A 336 -13.29 -17.20 1.48
C SER A 336 -14.43 -16.50 0.74
N ASP A 337 -15.05 -15.49 1.35
CA ASP A 337 -16.17 -14.72 0.80
C ASP A 337 -15.74 -13.68 -0.24
N GLU A 338 -14.42 -13.45 -0.35
CA GLU A 338 -13.81 -12.60 -1.37
C GLU A 338 -13.22 -13.39 -2.54
N LEU A 339 -13.09 -14.72 -2.40
CA LEU A 339 -12.71 -15.58 -3.50
C LEU A 339 -13.93 -15.86 -4.39
N VAL A 340 -13.66 -16.16 -5.66
CA VAL A 340 -14.67 -16.72 -6.57
C VAL A 340 -15.39 -17.89 -5.87
N PRO A 341 -16.74 -17.91 -5.87
CA PRO A 341 -17.51 -19.01 -5.30
C PRO A 341 -17.13 -20.34 -5.92
N GLU A 342 -17.19 -21.43 -5.14
CA GLU A 342 -16.85 -22.77 -5.65
C GLU A 342 -17.77 -23.21 -6.79
N GLU A 343 -19.04 -22.79 -6.75
CA GLU A 343 -20.05 -23.10 -7.75
C GLU A 343 -19.75 -22.45 -9.12
N GLU A 344 -19.22 -21.22 -9.13
CA GLU A 344 -18.91 -20.46 -10.35
C GLU A 344 -17.49 -20.73 -10.88
N GLN A 345 -16.66 -21.41 -10.08
CA GLN A 345 -15.23 -21.58 -10.35
C GLN A 345 -14.98 -22.26 -11.70
N ALA A 346 -15.68 -23.35 -12.00
CA ALA A 346 -15.44 -24.12 -13.22
C ALA A 346 -15.66 -23.26 -14.49
N ASP A 347 -16.78 -22.54 -14.53
CA ASP A 347 -17.15 -21.69 -15.67
C ASP A 347 -16.17 -20.53 -15.85
N VAL A 348 -15.78 -19.89 -14.74
CA VAL A 348 -14.79 -18.80 -14.76
C VAL A 348 -13.45 -19.30 -15.28
N LEU A 349 -12.95 -20.43 -14.77
CA LEU A 349 -11.64 -20.96 -15.13
C LEU A 349 -11.52 -21.32 -16.62
N VAL A 350 -12.59 -21.84 -17.24
CA VAL A 350 -12.60 -22.18 -18.68
C VAL A 350 -12.36 -20.96 -19.56
N THR A 351 -12.80 -19.78 -19.13
CA THR A 351 -12.66 -18.53 -19.90
C THR A 351 -11.29 -17.85 -19.73
N MET A 352 -10.44 -18.34 -18.83
CA MET A 352 -9.19 -17.67 -18.47
C MET A 352 -7.96 -18.21 -19.21
N ASP A 353 -7.29 -17.32 -19.93
CA ASP A 353 -5.98 -17.58 -20.54
C ASP A 353 -4.84 -17.29 -19.54
N ILE A 354 -4.72 -18.12 -18.49
CA ILE A 354 -3.67 -18.00 -17.46
C ILE A 354 -2.78 -19.25 -17.46
N PRO A 355 -1.45 -19.12 -17.61
CA PRO A 355 -0.53 -20.26 -17.75
C PRO A 355 -0.64 -21.33 -16.64
N PHE A 356 -0.87 -20.91 -15.39
CA PHE A 356 -1.04 -21.83 -14.26
C PHE A 356 -2.27 -22.74 -14.39
N LEU A 357 -3.35 -22.25 -14.99
CA LEU A 357 -4.61 -22.98 -15.13
C LEU A 357 -4.58 -24.00 -16.26
N GLN A 358 -3.76 -23.75 -17.29
CA GLN A 358 -3.71 -24.57 -18.51
C GLN A 358 -3.06 -25.94 -18.35
N LYS A 359 -2.20 -26.12 -17.33
CA LYS A 359 -1.42 -27.34 -17.15
C LYS A 359 -1.79 -28.06 -15.86
N PRO A 360 -1.84 -29.40 -15.83
CA PRO A 360 -2.02 -30.14 -14.59
C PRO A 360 -0.92 -29.80 -13.57
N ILE A 361 -1.29 -29.56 -12.31
CA ILE A 361 -0.35 -29.13 -11.25
C ILE A 361 0.83 -30.10 -11.09
N LYS A 362 0.56 -31.41 -11.16
CA LYS A 362 1.60 -32.45 -11.03
C LYS A 362 2.69 -32.32 -12.11
N THR A 363 2.30 -32.00 -13.34
CA THR A 363 3.23 -31.80 -14.46
C THR A 363 4.08 -30.54 -14.25
N GLN A 364 3.45 -29.45 -13.81
CA GLN A 364 4.14 -28.19 -13.49
C GLN A 364 5.15 -28.38 -12.36
N LEU A 365 4.74 -28.99 -11.25
CA LEU A 365 5.60 -29.23 -10.09
C LEU A 365 6.77 -30.15 -10.43
N LYS A 366 6.55 -31.20 -11.23
CA LYS A 366 7.63 -32.09 -11.70
C LYS A 366 8.68 -31.34 -12.52
N ALA A 367 8.26 -30.41 -13.38
CA ALA A 367 9.18 -29.58 -14.16
C ALA A 367 9.99 -28.62 -13.27
N LEU A 368 9.33 -27.96 -12.31
CA LEU A 368 9.98 -27.06 -11.34
C LEU A 368 10.93 -27.81 -10.39
N GLU A 369 10.54 -28.99 -9.92
CA GLU A 369 11.38 -29.87 -9.08
C GLU A 369 12.67 -30.25 -9.82
N LEU A 370 12.55 -30.66 -11.09
CA LEU A 370 13.69 -31.02 -11.92
C LEU A 370 14.62 -29.83 -12.15
N GLU A 371 14.07 -28.65 -12.46
CA GLU A 371 14.86 -27.44 -12.66
C GLU A 371 15.55 -27.00 -11.37
N LEU A 372 14.87 -27.00 -10.22
CA LEU A 372 15.47 -26.68 -8.93
C LEU A 372 16.64 -27.63 -8.61
N HIS A 373 16.44 -28.93 -8.82
CA HIS A 373 17.50 -29.92 -8.63
C HIS A 373 18.70 -29.68 -9.56
N ARG A 374 18.45 -29.33 -10.83
CA ARG A 374 19.49 -28.99 -11.82
C ARG A 374 20.28 -27.77 -11.39
N GLN A 375 19.60 -26.71 -10.95
CA GLN A 375 20.22 -25.46 -10.48
C GLN A 375 21.10 -25.70 -9.25
N TRP A 376 20.62 -26.49 -8.28
CA TRP A 376 21.40 -26.84 -7.09
C TRP A 376 22.68 -27.60 -7.43
N LYS A 377 22.58 -28.64 -8.28
CA LYS A 377 23.75 -29.42 -8.71
C LYS A 377 24.77 -28.55 -9.43
N ALA A 378 24.30 -27.68 -10.32
CA ALA A 378 25.18 -26.82 -11.09
C ALA A 378 25.85 -25.75 -10.20
N PHE A 379 25.10 -25.08 -9.33
CA PHE A 379 25.63 -24.09 -8.38
C PHE A 379 26.71 -24.69 -7.48
N ASN A 380 26.43 -25.81 -6.81
CA ASN A 380 27.39 -26.45 -5.90
C ASN A 380 28.66 -26.91 -6.64
N ARG A 381 28.52 -27.44 -7.86
CA ARG A 381 29.67 -27.85 -8.68
C ARG A 381 30.51 -26.64 -9.10
N GLU A 382 29.87 -25.58 -9.58
CA GLU A 382 30.55 -24.37 -10.09
C GLU A 382 31.24 -23.60 -8.96
N LEU A 383 30.59 -23.50 -7.80
CA LEU A 383 31.17 -22.91 -6.58
C LEU A 383 32.38 -23.71 -6.11
N LYS A 384 32.27 -25.05 -6.06
CA LYS A 384 33.38 -25.93 -5.67
C LYS A 384 34.58 -25.85 -6.61
N GLN A 385 34.33 -25.66 -7.91
CA GLN A 385 35.36 -25.51 -8.94
C GLN A 385 35.94 -24.09 -9.04
N GLY A 386 35.44 -23.11 -8.26
CA GLY A 386 35.88 -21.72 -8.36
C GLY A 386 35.51 -21.04 -9.69
N LYS A 387 34.49 -21.56 -10.39
CA LYS A 387 34.03 -21.01 -11.69
C LYS A 387 33.26 -19.70 -11.53
N LEU A 388 32.61 -19.51 -10.39
CA LEU A 388 31.82 -18.32 -10.07
C LEU A 388 32.73 -17.18 -9.60
N LYS A 389 33.56 -16.63 -10.50
CA LYS A 389 34.61 -15.63 -10.18
C LYS A 389 34.07 -14.33 -9.58
N HIS A 390 32.78 -14.04 -9.77
CA HIS A 390 32.11 -12.87 -9.18
C HIS A 390 31.70 -13.07 -7.72
N LEU A 391 31.79 -14.31 -7.21
CA LEU A 391 31.49 -14.67 -5.82
C LEU A 391 32.75 -15.12 -5.12
N GLU A 392 32.90 -14.67 -3.89
CA GLU A 392 33.90 -15.16 -2.95
C GLU A 392 33.18 -15.95 -1.86
N TYR A 393 33.70 -17.15 -1.56
CA TYR A 393 33.16 -18.03 -0.54
C TYR A 393 34.20 -18.23 0.56
N ASP A 394 33.84 -17.81 1.77
CA ASP A 394 34.64 -18.01 2.97
C ASP A 394 34.31 -19.39 3.57
N LYS A 395 35.33 -20.26 3.64
CA LYS A 395 35.18 -21.63 4.17
C LYS A 395 34.99 -21.68 5.68
N GLU A 396 35.50 -20.71 6.43
CA GLU A 396 35.38 -20.67 7.89
C GLU A 396 34.02 -20.14 8.31
N THR A 397 33.59 -19.04 7.69
CA THR A 397 32.31 -18.40 8.04
C THR A 397 31.12 -18.93 7.24
N GLN A 398 31.36 -19.74 6.20
CA GLN A 398 30.37 -20.23 5.23
C GLN A 398 29.57 -19.09 4.55
N LYS A 399 30.16 -17.91 4.47
CA LYS A 399 29.54 -16.72 3.90
C LYS A 399 29.93 -16.52 2.45
N LEU A 400 29.04 -15.84 1.73
CA LEU A 400 29.21 -15.55 0.33
C LEU A 400 29.15 -14.03 0.10
N THR A 401 30.15 -13.50 -0.61
CA THR A 401 30.33 -12.06 -0.89
C THR A 401 30.46 -11.80 -2.39
N TRP A 402 29.96 -10.64 -2.84
CA TRP A 402 30.13 -10.19 -4.22
C TRP A 402 31.48 -9.49 -4.41
N HIS A 403 32.19 -9.81 -5.49
CA HIS A 403 33.22 -8.92 -6.01
C HIS A 403 32.56 -7.66 -6.60
N LYS A 404 32.79 -6.50 -5.98
CA LYS A 404 32.27 -5.21 -6.49
C LYS A 404 32.89 -4.89 -7.86
N SER A 405 32.07 -4.83 -8.90
CA SER A 405 32.51 -4.30 -10.20
C SER A 405 32.65 -2.78 -10.16
N VAL A 406 33.63 -2.24 -10.90
CA VAL A 406 33.94 -0.80 -11.00
C VAL A 406 32.76 0.01 -11.55
N ILE A 407 32.53 1.18 -10.94
CA ILE A 407 31.46 2.14 -11.21
C ILE A 407 31.52 2.70 -12.64
N ASN A 408 30.35 2.86 -13.24
CA ASN A 408 30.14 3.17 -14.65
C ASN A 408 30.43 4.65 -15.01
N ARG A 409 31.31 4.90 -16.00
CA ARG A 409 31.76 6.26 -16.45
C ARG A 409 30.80 6.99 -17.41
N HIS A 410 29.55 6.53 -17.60
CA HIS A 410 28.69 7.01 -18.69
C HIS A 410 27.88 8.30 -18.42
N LYS A 411 27.69 8.74 -17.17
CA LYS A 411 26.86 9.92 -16.86
C LYS A 411 27.36 11.21 -17.51
N ALA A 412 28.68 11.40 -17.60
CA ALA A 412 29.29 12.58 -18.21
C ALA A 412 29.01 12.67 -19.73
N LYS A 413 28.92 11.53 -20.42
CA LYS A 413 28.63 11.49 -21.87
C LYS A 413 27.18 11.88 -22.18
N ILE A 414 26.22 11.39 -21.39
CA ILE A 414 24.80 11.74 -21.54
C ILE A 414 24.61 13.25 -21.39
N LYS A 415 25.25 13.86 -20.37
CA LYS A 415 25.16 15.30 -20.14
C LYS A 415 25.67 16.10 -21.35
N ARG A 416 26.86 15.76 -21.87
CA ARG A 416 27.46 16.43 -23.04
C ARG A 416 26.63 16.30 -24.31
N PHE A 417 25.84 15.24 -24.47
CA PHE A 417 24.93 15.10 -25.60
C PHE A 417 23.77 16.10 -25.51
N TYR A 418 23.04 16.11 -24.39
CA TYR A 418 21.88 17.00 -24.23
C TYR A 418 22.25 18.48 -24.09
N GLU A 419 23.50 18.82 -23.73
CA GLU A 419 24.03 20.19 -23.75
C GLU A 419 24.17 20.78 -25.16
N GLN A 420 24.15 19.94 -26.21
CA GLN A 420 24.21 20.39 -27.60
C GLN A 420 22.83 20.77 -28.17
N LEU A 421 21.74 20.39 -27.49
CA LEU A 421 20.39 20.71 -27.94
C LEU A 421 19.99 22.12 -27.53
N PRO A 422 19.20 22.83 -28.36
CA PRO A 422 18.62 24.10 -27.96
C PRO A 422 17.66 23.93 -26.78
N PHE A 423 17.52 24.99 -25.98
CA PHE A 423 16.51 25.02 -24.94
C PHE A 423 15.11 25.08 -25.56
N CYS A 424 14.18 24.33 -24.99
CA CYS A 424 12.78 24.28 -25.43
C CYS A 424 11.84 24.37 -24.24
N ASP A 425 10.75 25.13 -24.37
CA ASP A 425 9.74 25.22 -23.33
C ASP A 425 8.95 23.92 -23.22
N VAL A 426 8.63 23.54 -21.99
CA VAL A 426 7.85 22.33 -21.70
C VAL A 426 6.49 22.32 -22.42
N THR A 427 5.92 23.50 -22.68
CA THR A 427 4.65 23.67 -23.40
C THR A 427 4.78 23.33 -24.87
N ASP A 428 5.90 23.67 -25.51
CA ASP A 428 6.17 23.36 -26.91
C ASP A 428 6.47 21.86 -27.07
N VAL A 429 7.23 21.27 -26.13
CA VAL A 429 7.40 19.81 -26.05
C VAL A 429 6.04 19.12 -25.95
N PHE A 430 5.15 19.61 -25.09
CA PHE A 430 3.83 19.01 -24.90
C PHE A 430 2.94 19.15 -26.14
N ARG A 431 3.00 20.29 -26.84
CA ARG A 431 2.29 20.52 -28.11
C ARG A 431 2.78 19.57 -29.19
N PHE A 432 4.10 19.51 -29.41
CA PHE A 432 4.73 18.59 -30.36
C PHE A 432 4.31 17.14 -30.10
N VAL A 433 4.40 16.66 -28.85
CA VAL A 433 3.99 15.30 -28.50
C VAL A 433 2.49 15.07 -28.77
N ASN A 434 1.64 16.08 -28.54
CA ASN A 434 0.23 15.96 -28.83
C ASN A 434 -0.07 15.91 -30.33
N GLU A 435 0.69 16.62 -31.17
CA GLU A 435 0.56 16.52 -32.63
C GLU A 435 0.89 15.10 -33.12
N GLN A 436 1.89 14.45 -32.52
CA GLN A 436 2.30 13.08 -32.87
C GLN A 436 1.34 12.02 -32.31
N CYS A 437 0.99 12.10 -31.02
CA CYS A 437 0.29 11.02 -30.31
C CYS A 437 -1.22 11.28 -30.11
N ARG A 438 -1.69 12.51 -30.35
CA ARG A 438 -3.08 12.96 -30.14
C ARG A 438 -3.65 12.64 -28.77
N PHE A 439 -2.81 12.62 -27.73
CA PHE A 439 -3.21 12.17 -26.39
C PHE A 439 -4.19 13.11 -25.67
N LEU A 440 -4.33 14.37 -26.09
CA LEU A 440 -5.36 15.27 -25.52
C LEU A 440 -6.77 14.92 -26.04
N SER A 441 -6.89 14.30 -27.22
CA SER A 441 -8.19 13.97 -27.84
C SER A 441 -9.02 12.95 -27.05
N VAL A 442 -8.39 12.14 -26.20
CA VAL A 442 -9.10 11.19 -25.33
C VAL A 442 -9.71 11.84 -24.09
N MET A 443 -9.31 13.08 -23.78
CA MET A 443 -9.88 13.87 -22.68
C MET A 443 -11.22 14.47 -23.10
N LYS A 444 -12.25 13.62 -23.16
CA LYS A 444 -13.60 14.02 -23.55
C LYS A 444 -14.35 14.70 -22.40
N PRO A 445 -15.33 15.57 -22.68
CA PRO A 445 -16.14 16.17 -21.62
C PRO A 445 -17.05 15.11 -20.99
N LEU A 446 -17.43 15.33 -19.72
CA LEU A 446 -18.25 14.40 -18.94
C LEU A 446 -19.63 14.13 -19.57
N GLN A 447 -20.17 15.09 -20.34
CA GLN A 447 -21.39 14.94 -21.13
C GLN A 447 -21.11 15.30 -22.61
N PRO A 448 -20.71 14.32 -23.45
CA PRO A 448 -20.39 14.56 -24.86
C PRO A 448 -21.55 15.13 -25.68
N ARG A 449 -22.81 14.93 -25.24
CA ARG A 449 -24.01 15.39 -25.95
C ARG A 449 -24.24 16.91 -25.88
N TYR A 450 -23.67 17.59 -24.89
CA TYR A 450 -23.88 19.03 -24.68
C TYR A 450 -22.64 19.88 -24.99
N ALA A 451 -21.46 19.26 -25.14
CA ALA A 451 -20.25 19.95 -25.55
C ALA A 451 -20.24 20.17 -27.07
N LYS A 452 -20.61 21.37 -27.51
CA LYS A 452 -20.61 21.77 -28.94
C LYS A 452 -19.22 22.10 -29.50
N LYS A 453 -18.19 22.20 -28.65
CA LYS A 453 -16.79 22.48 -29.03
C LYS A 453 -15.87 21.43 -28.43
N GLU A 454 -14.83 21.06 -29.18
CA GLU A 454 -13.70 20.28 -28.66
C GLU A 454 -13.01 21.06 -27.52
N ALA A 455 -12.34 20.31 -26.64
CA ALA A 455 -11.59 20.90 -25.54
C ALA A 455 -10.46 21.76 -26.10
N ASP A 456 -10.34 23.00 -25.60
CA ASP A 456 -9.21 23.85 -25.96
C ASP A 456 -7.90 23.20 -25.49
N THR A 457 -7.03 22.89 -26.46
CA THR A 457 -5.76 22.18 -26.22
C THR A 457 -4.82 22.99 -25.32
N ASN A 458 -4.88 24.32 -25.42
CA ASN A 458 -4.07 25.22 -24.63
C ASN A 458 -4.52 25.20 -23.16
N SER A 459 -5.82 25.31 -22.91
CA SER A 459 -6.40 25.18 -21.56
C SER A 459 -6.12 23.82 -20.94
N LEU A 460 -6.27 22.72 -21.68
CA LEU A 460 -5.93 21.38 -21.19
C LEU A 460 -4.45 21.28 -20.79
N THR A 461 -3.56 21.77 -21.66
CA THR A 461 -2.11 21.76 -21.41
C THR A 461 -1.79 22.56 -20.15
N ALA A 462 -2.33 23.77 -20.01
CA ALA A 462 -2.10 24.61 -18.85
C ALA A 462 -2.57 23.98 -17.54
N VAL A 463 -3.74 23.34 -17.53
CA VAL A 463 -4.25 22.63 -16.35
C VAL A 463 -3.35 21.44 -15.99
N ILE A 464 -2.91 20.65 -16.97
CA ILE A 464 -2.03 19.50 -16.73
C ILE A 464 -0.69 19.97 -16.15
N VAL A 465 -0.08 21.01 -16.75
CA VAL A 465 1.16 21.64 -16.28
C VAL A 465 0.99 22.19 -14.87
N ALA A 466 -0.10 22.88 -14.59
CA ALA A 466 -0.39 23.45 -13.26
C ALA A 466 -0.41 22.36 -12.16
N GLN A 467 -1.03 21.22 -12.45
CA GLN A 467 -1.16 20.10 -11.50
C GLN A 467 0.14 19.29 -11.38
N ALA A 468 0.85 19.07 -12.49
CA ALA A 468 2.09 18.31 -12.52
C ALA A 468 3.24 19.01 -11.78
N MET A 469 3.30 20.34 -11.90
CA MET A 469 4.38 21.20 -11.39
C MET A 469 4.12 21.78 -10.00
N ASN A 470 3.03 21.40 -9.35
CA ASN A 470 2.66 21.87 -8.01
C ASN A 470 2.42 23.40 -7.93
N HIS A 471 1.97 24.02 -9.03
CA HIS A 471 1.56 25.43 -9.05
C HIS A 471 0.09 25.60 -8.61
N GLY A 472 -0.76 24.64 -8.97
CA GLY A 472 -2.21 24.80 -8.89
C GLY A 472 -2.74 25.89 -9.85
N HIS A 473 -4.07 26.02 -9.93
CA HIS A 473 -4.69 26.93 -10.91
C HIS A 473 -4.44 28.42 -10.61
N HIS A 474 -4.32 28.82 -9.34
CA HIS A 474 -4.11 30.22 -8.97
C HIS A 474 -2.75 30.75 -9.42
N VAL A 475 -1.68 29.98 -9.20
CA VAL A 475 -0.34 30.42 -9.62
C VAL A 475 -0.25 30.36 -11.14
N MET A 476 -0.75 29.28 -11.77
CA MET A 476 -0.76 29.17 -13.23
C MET A 476 -1.48 30.34 -13.91
N ALA A 477 -2.65 30.76 -13.42
CA ALA A 477 -3.38 31.89 -13.99
C ALA A 477 -2.65 33.24 -13.86
N ARG A 478 -1.71 33.37 -12.92
CA ARG A 478 -0.87 34.58 -12.76
C ARG A 478 0.39 34.54 -13.61
N THR A 479 0.87 33.33 -13.96
CA THR A 479 2.11 33.11 -14.70
C THR A 479 1.87 32.71 -16.15
N SER A 480 0.61 32.70 -16.61
CA SER A 480 0.23 32.36 -17.98
C SER A 480 -0.83 33.28 -18.55
N ASP A 481 -1.11 33.11 -19.84
CA ASP A 481 -2.15 33.79 -20.61
C ASP A 481 -3.55 33.17 -20.46
N ILE A 482 -3.75 32.22 -19.52
CA ILE A 482 -5.04 31.56 -19.29
C ILE A 482 -5.67 31.99 -17.95
N PRO A 483 -6.86 32.61 -17.97
CA PRO A 483 -7.58 33.00 -16.75
C PRO A 483 -7.95 31.83 -15.83
N PHE A 484 -8.03 32.11 -14.52
CA PHE A 484 -8.35 31.12 -13.49
C PHE A 484 -9.66 30.35 -13.74
N HIS A 485 -10.75 31.04 -14.11
CA HIS A 485 -12.05 30.40 -14.32
C HIS A 485 -12.03 29.39 -15.49
N ILE A 486 -11.20 29.62 -16.50
CA ILE A 486 -11.01 28.69 -17.63
C ILE A 486 -10.26 27.44 -17.14
N LEU A 487 -9.19 27.62 -16.35
CA LEU A 487 -8.43 26.50 -15.77
C LEU A 487 -9.32 25.64 -14.86
N GLU A 488 -10.11 26.26 -13.99
CA GLU A 488 -11.02 25.56 -13.07
C GLU A 488 -12.09 24.78 -13.83
N THR A 489 -12.78 25.41 -14.78
CA THR A 489 -13.81 24.75 -15.61
C THR A 489 -13.21 23.61 -16.44
N THR A 490 -12.01 23.80 -17.00
CA THR A 490 -11.32 22.79 -17.80
C THR A 490 -10.91 21.59 -16.93
N TYR A 491 -10.41 21.83 -15.72
CA TYR A 491 -10.09 20.77 -14.77
C TYR A 491 -11.33 19.92 -14.45
N GLU A 492 -12.44 20.54 -14.07
CA GLU A 492 -13.67 19.84 -13.67
C GLU A 492 -14.28 19.04 -14.83
N GLN A 493 -14.26 19.58 -16.05
CA GLN A 493 -14.90 18.94 -17.20
C GLN A 493 -14.10 17.79 -17.82
N TYR A 494 -12.76 17.88 -17.79
CA TYR A 494 -11.90 17.01 -18.62
C TYR A 494 -10.91 16.14 -17.83
N LEU A 495 -10.40 16.61 -16.68
CA LEU A 495 -9.40 15.86 -15.93
C LEU A 495 -10.03 14.83 -15.01
N ARG A 496 -9.98 13.57 -15.47
CA ARG A 496 -10.37 12.39 -14.69
C ARG A 496 -9.25 11.37 -14.72
N LEU A 497 -9.20 10.51 -13.70
CA LEU A 497 -8.21 9.43 -13.63
C LEU A 497 -8.24 8.57 -14.91
N ALA A 498 -9.42 8.16 -15.37
CA ALA A 498 -9.57 7.37 -16.59
C ALA A 498 -9.04 8.10 -17.84
N SER A 499 -9.35 9.39 -18.00
CA SER A 499 -8.85 10.21 -19.13
C SER A 499 -7.33 10.34 -19.09
N LEU A 500 -6.73 10.54 -17.91
CA LEU A 500 -5.29 10.66 -17.73
C LEU A 500 -4.56 9.34 -17.95
N LEU A 501 -5.13 8.21 -17.52
CA LEU A 501 -4.58 6.89 -17.81
C LEU A 501 -4.58 6.63 -19.33
N ALA A 502 -5.70 6.89 -20.02
CA ALA A 502 -5.79 6.77 -21.46
C ALA A 502 -4.80 7.69 -22.20
N ALA A 503 -4.68 8.94 -21.77
CA ALA A 503 -3.73 9.89 -22.36
C ALA A 503 -2.27 9.44 -22.17
N ASN A 504 -1.93 8.88 -21.01
CA ASN A 504 -0.61 8.29 -20.80
C ASN A 504 -0.39 7.11 -21.75
N ASN A 505 -1.37 6.20 -21.88
CA ASN A 505 -1.25 5.05 -22.80
C ASN A 505 -0.97 5.53 -24.24
N CYS A 506 -1.68 6.55 -24.74
CA CYS A 506 -1.42 7.12 -26.06
C CYS A 506 0.05 7.51 -26.27
N ILE A 507 0.70 8.11 -25.26
CA ILE A 507 2.12 8.46 -25.35
C ILE A 507 2.99 7.21 -25.23
N THR A 508 2.75 6.34 -24.24
CA THR A 508 3.60 5.15 -24.02
C THR A 508 3.57 4.18 -25.20
N ASP A 509 2.40 4.00 -25.81
CA ASP A 509 2.20 3.13 -26.98
C ASP A 509 2.86 3.76 -28.20
N ALA A 510 2.81 5.10 -28.34
CA ALA A 510 3.56 5.78 -29.39
C ALA A 510 5.09 5.65 -29.22
N ILE A 511 5.62 5.70 -27.98
CA ILE A 511 7.07 5.45 -27.75
C ILE A 511 7.46 4.05 -28.20
N GLU A 512 6.62 3.04 -27.98
CA GLU A 512 6.89 1.66 -28.41
C GLU A 512 7.14 1.56 -29.91
N THR A 513 6.41 2.34 -30.70
CA THR A 513 6.52 2.34 -32.17
C THR A 513 7.77 3.03 -32.71
N LEU A 514 8.51 3.75 -31.86
CA LEU A 514 9.71 4.48 -32.29
C LEU A 514 10.89 3.53 -32.58
N PRO A 515 11.69 3.78 -33.64
CA PRO A 515 12.84 2.96 -34.02
C PRO A 515 13.85 2.70 -32.90
N ILE A 516 14.02 3.65 -31.97
CA ILE A 516 14.97 3.52 -30.86
C ILE A 516 14.51 2.55 -29.76
N PHE A 517 13.20 2.28 -29.66
CA PHE A 517 12.62 1.55 -28.53
C PHE A 517 13.18 0.13 -28.35
N PRO A 518 13.33 -0.71 -29.40
CA PRO A 518 13.92 -2.03 -29.28
C PRO A 518 15.33 -2.02 -28.67
N HIS A 519 16.11 -0.96 -28.92
CA HIS A 519 17.48 -0.80 -28.43
C HIS A 519 17.56 -0.47 -26.93
N TYR A 520 16.44 -0.15 -26.29
CA TYR A 520 16.40 0.02 -24.85
C TYR A 520 16.42 -1.33 -24.10
N SER A 521 16.11 -2.45 -24.75
CA SER A 521 16.10 -3.76 -24.08
C SER A 521 17.52 -4.25 -23.79
N PHE A 522 17.74 -4.87 -22.62
CA PHE A 522 19.06 -5.42 -22.27
C PHE A 522 19.38 -6.72 -22.99
N GLU A 523 18.33 -7.47 -23.31
CA GLU A 523 18.38 -8.77 -23.96
C GLU A 523 17.34 -8.78 -25.09
N PRO A 524 17.68 -9.35 -26.25
CA PRO A 524 16.74 -9.49 -27.35
C PRO A 524 15.45 -10.19 -26.90
N GLY A 525 14.31 -9.60 -27.22
CA GLY A 525 12.99 -10.17 -26.94
C GLY A 525 12.55 -10.15 -25.47
N THR A 526 13.29 -9.51 -24.55
CA THR A 526 12.85 -9.34 -23.15
C THR A 526 12.66 -7.87 -22.81
N LEU A 527 11.44 -7.53 -22.40
CA LEU A 527 11.11 -6.22 -21.83
C LEU A 527 11.18 -6.27 -20.31
N TYR A 528 12.14 -5.53 -19.75
CA TYR A 528 12.34 -5.41 -18.32
C TYR A 528 11.49 -4.26 -17.75
N GLY A 529 10.61 -4.60 -16.82
CA GLY A 529 9.91 -3.67 -15.95
C GLY A 529 10.64 -3.50 -14.61
N ALA A 530 10.63 -2.30 -14.05
CA ALA A 530 11.12 -1.98 -12.72
C ALA A 530 9.98 -1.39 -11.89
N VAL A 531 9.85 -1.81 -10.64
CA VAL A 531 8.91 -1.25 -9.68
C VAL A 531 9.63 -0.61 -8.49
N ASP A 532 9.21 0.61 -8.13
CA ASP A 532 9.72 1.33 -6.96
C ASP A 532 8.72 2.45 -6.57
N GLY A 533 8.75 2.84 -5.29
CA GLY A 533 7.94 3.92 -4.73
C GLY A 533 8.70 5.23 -4.56
N GLN A 534 8.21 6.31 -5.16
CA GLN A 534 8.75 7.65 -4.91
C GLN A 534 7.95 8.42 -3.86
N LYS A 535 8.64 9.02 -2.88
CA LYS A 535 8.02 9.68 -1.73
C LYS A 535 7.71 11.16 -2.06
N PHE A 536 6.47 11.59 -1.78
CA PHE A 536 5.97 12.97 -2.00
C PHE A 536 5.24 13.49 -0.76
N GLY A 537 5.47 14.75 -0.39
CA GLY A 537 4.62 15.42 0.60
C GLY A 537 3.22 15.70 0.02
N VAL A 538 2.28 16.06 0.87
CA VAL A 538 0.94 16.48 0.44
C VAL A 538 0.58 17.82 1.10
N GLU A 539 0.04 18.76 0.33
CA GLU A 539 -0.39 20.07 0.84
C GLU A 539 -1.53 19.89 1.86
N ARG A 540 -2.51 19.03 1.54
CA ARG A 540 -3.71 18.78 2.35
C ARG A 540 -3.84 17.27 2.62
N PRO A 541 -3.41 16.80 3.80
CA PRO A 541 -3.38 15.37 4.07
C PRO A 541 -4.77 14.77 4.30
N THR A 542 -5.00 13.60 3.71
CA THR A 542 -6.15 12.72 3.94
C THR A 542 -5.82 11.60 4.93
N VAL A 543 -6.80 10.74 5.25
CA VAL A 543 -6.57 9.46 5.95
C VAL A 543 -5.60 8.54 5.20
N LYS A 544 -5.29 8.73 3.92
CA LYS A 544 -4.26 7.93 3.23
C LYS A 544 -2.84 8.43 3.52
N ALA A 545 -2.68 9.74 3.71
CA ALA A 545 -1.38 10.36 3.97
C ALA A 545 -0.86 10.05 5.39
N ARG A 546 0.44 9.79 5.50
CA ARG A 546 1.07 9.33 6.77
C ARG A 546 2.30 10.14 7.12
N HIS A 547 2.53 10.25 8.42
CA HIS A 547 3.70 10.95 8.94
C HIS A 547 4.96 10.09 8.76
N SER A 548 6.04 10.71 8.30
CA SER A 548 7.35 10.09 8.30
C SER A 548 8.42 11.14 8.57
N ARG A 549 9.04 11.06 9.75
CA ARG A 549 10.11 11.98 10.16
C ARG A 549 11.28 11.98 9.17
N LYS A 550 11.58 10.81 8.58
CA LYS A 550 12.67 10.64 7.61
C LYS A 550 12.42 11.38 6.30
N TYR A 551 11.19 11.32 5.77
CA TYR A 551 10.89 11.80 4.42
C TYR A 551 10.19 13.16 4.38
N PHE A 552 9.41 13.50 5.41
CA PHE A 552 8.53 14.68 5.41
C PHE A 552 8.74 15.60 6.62
N GLY A 553 9.73 15.33 7.48
CA GLY A 553 9.97 16.12 8.69
C GLY A 553 8.75 16.07 9.62
N ARG A 554 8.05 17.21 9.79
CA ARG A 554 6.79 17.30 10.56
C ARG A 554 5.53 17.03 9.72
N GLY A 555 5.66 17.01 8.39
CA GLY A 555 4.55 16.84 7.46
C GLY A 555 4.05 15.39 7.32
N LYS A 556 3.09 15.21 6.43
CA LYS A 556 2.60 13.91 5.96
C LYS A 556 2.84 13.80 4.46
N GLY A 557 2.86 12.57 3.96
CA GLY A 557 3.05 12.32 2.55
C GLY A 557 2.47 10.99 2.08
N LEU A 558 2.68 10.73 0.80
CA LEU A 558 2.26 9.54 0.05
C LEU A 558 3.45 8.98 -0.73
N VAL A 559 3.29 7.76 -1.24
CA VAL A 559 4.26 7.10 -2.11
C VAL A 559 3.63 6.94 -3.50
N ALA A 560 4.23 7.55 -4.52
CA ALA A 560 3.92 7.31 -5.92
C ALA A 560 4.62 6.03 -6.37
N TYR A 561 3.89 4.92 -6.37
CA TYR A 561 4.39 3.62 -6.79
C TYR A 561 4.33 3.54 -8.32
N THR A 562 5.46 3.25 -8.96
CA THR A 562 5.60 3.31 -10.42
C THR A 562 6.08 1.98 -10.97
N LEU A 563 5.54 1.59 -12.13
CA LEU A 563 6.07 0.54 -13.00
C LEU A 563 6.68 1.20 -14.24
N LEU A 564 8.00 1.08 -14.35
CA LEU A 564 8.78 1.58 -15.47
C LEU A 564 9.16 0.41 -16.38
N CYS A 565 8.78 0.41 -17.66
CA CYS A 565 9.27 -0.56 -18.63
C CYS A 565 10.31 0.09 -19.53
N ASN A 566 11.52 -0.47 -19.58
CA ASN A 566 12.68 0.20 -20.16
C ASN A 566 12.87 1.61 -19.56
N HIS A 567 12.50 2.66 -20.28
CA HIS A 567 12.57 4.06 -19.84
C HIS A 567 11.19 4.70 -19.63
N ILE A 568 10.10 3.95 -19.85
CA ILE A 568 8.74 4.47 -19.95
C ILE A 568 7.96 4.15 -18.67
N PRO A 569 7.45 5.14 -17.92
CA PRO A 569 6.55 4.90 -16.80
C PRO A 569 5.15 4.50 -17.29
N ILE A 570 4.99 3.21 -17.60
CA ILE A 570 3.77 2.62 -18.18
C ILE A 570 2.61 2.54 -17.21
N ASN A 571 2.86 2.38 -15.90
CA ASN A 571 1.81 2.39 -14.89
C ASN A 571 2.27 3.04 -13.58
N GLY A 572 1.33 3.51 -12.76
CA GLY A 572 1.62 4.08 -11.45
C GLY A 572 0.39 4.60 -10.72
N TYR A 573 0.44 4.59 -9.39
CA TYR A 573 -0.61 5.12 -8.50
C TYR A 573 -0.06 5.43 -7.10
N LEU A 574 -0.84 6.15 -6.29
CA LEU A 574 -0.47 6.50 -4.93
C LEU A 574 -0.81 5.39 -3.92
N ILE A 575 0.10 5.12 -2.99
CA ILE A 575 -0.11 4.29 -1.80
C ILE A 575 0.29 5.06 -0.54
N GLY A 576 -0.26 4.67 0.61
CA GLY A 576 0.10 5.23 1.91
C GLY A 576 1.54 4.86 2.29
N THR A 577 2.25 5.72 3.03
CA THR A 577 3.67 5.46 3.35
C THR A 577 3.88 4.35 4.39
N ASN A 578 2.80 3.83 4.95
CA ASN A 578 2.78 2.66 5.83
C ASN A 578 2.44 1.37 5.08
N GLU A 579 2.00 1.46 3.83
CA GLU A 579 1.72 0.31 2.99
C GLU A 579 3.03 -0.30 2.50
N TYR A 580 3.09 -1.63 2.47
CA TYR A 580 4.30 -2.33 2.04
C TYR A 580 4.32 -2.44 0.52
N GLU A 581 5.31 -1.81 -0.12
CA GLU A 581 5.42 -1.72 -1.60
C GLU A 581 5.34 -3.10 -2.29
N GLY A 582 5.90 -4.15 -1.67
CA GLY A 582 5.84 -5.52 -2.19
C GLY A 582 4.43 -6.10 -2.34
N HIS A 583 3.42 -5.54 -1.68
CA HIS A 583 2.03 -5.94 -1.83
C HIS A 583 1.37 -5.44 -3.13
N HIS A 584 2.05 -4.59 -3.89
CA HIS A 584 1.49 -3.88 -5.04
C HIS A 584 2.11 -4.32 -6.38
N VAL A 585 3.10 -5.21 -6.36
CA VAL A 585 3.91 -5.62 -7.53
C VAL A 585 3.04 -6.27 -8.61
N PHE A 586 2.20 -7.23 -8.22
CA PHE A 586 1.26 -7.88 -9.13
C PHE A 586 0.20 -6.91 -9.62
N ASP A 587 -0.38 -6.12 -8.72
CA ASP A 587 -1.47 -5.19 -9.07
C ASP A 587 -1.02 -4.14 -10.09
N ILE A 588 0.17 -3.55 -9.91
CA ILE A 588 0.66 -2.51 -10.83
C ILE A 588 0.99 -3.08 -12.22
N TRP A 589 1.48 -4.32 -12.28
CA TRP A 589 1.77 -5.01 -13.53
C TRP A 589 0.48 -5.48 -14.23
N TYR A 590 -0.39 -6.19 -13.51
CA TYR A 590 -1.59 -6.81 -14.07
C TYR A 590 -2.67 -5.79 -14.47
N ARG A 591 -2.65 -4.61 -13.85
CA ARG A 591 -3.53 -3.47 -14.20
C ARG A 591 -2.94 -2.59 -15.30
N ASN A 592 -1.78 -2.92 -15.85
CA ASN A 592 -1.22 -2.13 -16.94
C ASN A 592 -2.10 -2.21 -18.19
N THR A 593 -2.54 -1.05 -18.68
CA THR A 593 -3.41 -0.92 -19.85
C THR A 593 -2.69 -0.49 -21.12
N SER A 594 -1.41 -0.12 -21.07
CA SER A 594 -0.61 0.20 -22.26
C SER A 594 -0.33 -1.05 -23.10
N GLU A 595 0.01 -0.89 -24.37
CA GLU A 595 0.47 -1.99 -25.24
C GLU A 595 1.83 -2.53 -24.80
N VAL A 596 2.69 -1.67 -24.24
CA VAL A 596 3.99 -2.07 -23.68
C VAL A 596 3.83 -3.04 -22.49
N LYS A 597 4.06 -4.34 -22.71
CA LYS A 597 3.97 -5.39 -21.66
C LYS A 597 5.35 -5.92 -21.26
N PRO A 598 5.87 -5.59 -20.06
CA PRO A 598 7.09 -6.21 -19.56
C PRO A 598 6.89 -7.70 -19.29
N THR A 599 7.88 -8.51 -19.65
CA THR A 599 7.92 -9.97 -19.46
C THR A 599 8.76 -10.37 -18.24
N ALA A 600 9.53 -9.44 -17.69
CA ALA A 600 10.26 -9.58 -16.44
C ALA A 600 10.06 -8.33 -15.56
N ILE A 601 9.85 -8.51 -14.25
CA ILE A 601 9.73 -7.44 -13.28
C ILE A 601 10.87 -7.49 -12.29
N THR A 602 11.54 -6.36 -12.14
CA THR A 602 12.63 -6.09 -11.22
C THR A 602 12.15 -5.15 -10.12
N GLY A 603 12.78 -5.24 -8.95
CA GLY A 603 12.46 -4.39 -7.80
C GLY A 603 13.55 -4.52 -6.75
N ASP A 604 13.51 -3.70 -5.71
CA ASP A 604 14.43 -3.80 -4.57
C ASP A 604 13.95 -4.83 -3.53
N MET A 605 14.60 -4.89 -2.37
CA MET A 605 14.16 -5.77 -1.27
C MET A 605 12.75 -5.46 -0.76
N HIS A 606 12.25 -4.22 -0.92
CA HIS A 606 10.90 -3.86 -0.51
C HIS A 606 9.84 -4.41 -1.46
N SER A 607 10.23 -4.89 -2.65
CA SER A 607 9.35 -5.60 -3.58
C SER A 607 9.13 -7.08 -3.25
N ILE A 608 9.90 -7.68 -2.32
CA ILE A 608 9.84 -9.13 -2.03
C ILE A 608 8.86 -9.43 -0.90
N ASN A 609 7.98 -10.42 -1.06
CA ASN A 609 7.21 -10.99 0.04
C ASN A 609 7.10 -12.51 -0.12
N LYS A 610 6.32 -13.18 0.74
CA LYS A 610 6.19 -14.65 0.77
C LYS A 610 5.27 -15.25 -0.31
N ALA A 611 4.78 -14.45 -1.24
CA ALA A 611 3.86 -14.89 -2.29
C ALA A 611 4.19 -14.33 -3.69
N ASN A 612 5.02 -13.28 -3.82
CA ASN A 612 5.26 -12.63 -5.11
C ASN A 612 5.87 -13.55 -6.16
N PHE A 613 6.78 -14.46 -5.79
CA PHE A 613 7.35 -15.40 -6.74
C PHE A 613 6.29 -16.39 -7.23
N ALA A 614 5.41 -16.87 -6.36
CA ALA A 614 4.30 -17.73 -6.75
C ALA A 614 3.30 -16.98 -7.66
N LEU A 615 2.79 -15.84 -7.19
CA LEU A 615 1.75 -15.07 -7.86
C LEU A 615 2.16 -14.61 -9.25
N LEU A 616 3.35 -14.03 -9.39
CA LEU A 616 3.82 -13.55 -10.70
C LEU A 616 4.10 -14.72 -11.65
N HIS A 617 4.66 -15.83 -11.14
CA HIS A 617 4.89 -17.04 -11.93
C HIS A 617 3.59 -17.67 -12.44
N TRP A 618 2.52 -17.70 -11.63
CA TRP A 618 1.24 -18.28 -12.06
C TRP A 618 0.66 -17.59 -13.31
N PHE A 619 0.92 -16.30 -13.44
CA PHE A 619 0.51 -15.49 -14.59
C PHE A 619 1.60 -15.39 -15.68
N GLY A 620 2.66 -16.20 -15.60
CA GLY A 620 3.70 -16.30 -16.63
C GLY A 620 4.78 -15.22 -16.57
N LEU A 621 4.81 -14.39 -15.53
CA LEU A 621 5.76 -13.30 -15.38
C LEU A 621 7.02 -13.73 -14.63
N ARG A 622 8.20 -13.29 -15.09
CA ARG A 622 9.46 -13.49 -14.36
C ARG A 622 9.62 -12.42 -13.29
N PHE A 623 9.68 -12.80 -12.03
CA PHE A 623 10.01 -11.89 -10.93
C PHE A 623 11.50 -11.99 -10.59
N GLU A 624 12.22 -10.90 -10.81
CA GLU A 624 13.69 -10.83 -10.77
C GLU A 624 14.16 -9.67 -9.86
N PRO A 625 13.89 -9.73 -8.53
CA PRO A 625 14.27 -8.67 -7.60
C PRO A 625 15.78 -8.65 -7.34
N HIS A 626 16.31 -7.45 -7.07
CA HIS A 626 17.72 -7.27 -6.73
C HIS A 626 18.04 -7.70 -5.30
N PHE A 627 19.07 -8.52 -5.13
CA PHE A 627 19.52 -8.95 -3.82
C PHE A 627 20.67 -8.09 -3.26
N THR A 628 20.42 -7.36 -2.18
CA THR A 628 21.40 -6.56 -1.43
C THR A 628 22.18 -7.37 -0.39
N ASP A 629 21.60 -8.44 0.16
CA ASP A 629 22.20 -9.31 1.19
C ASP A 629 22.11 -10.77 0.76
N LEU A 630 23.23 -11.31 0.26
CA LEU A 630 23.30 -12.69 -0.23
C LEU A 630 23.09 -13.70 0.90
N ASN A 631 23.66 -13.47 2.08
CA ASN A 631 23.61 -14.45 3.18
C ASN A 631 22.19 -14.62 3.71
N LYS A 632 21.39 -13.55 3.72
CA LYS A 632 19.94 -13.66 3.97
C LYS A 632 19.21 -14.46 2.90
N GLN A 633 19.63 -14.37 1.63
CA GLN A 633 19.02 -15.20 0.58
C GLN A 633 19.41 -16.68 0.69
N LEU A 634 20.61 -16.99 1.17
CA LEU A 634 21.02 -18.37 1.45
C LEU A 634 20.14 -19.02 2.53
N GLN A 635 19.66 -18.25 3.50
CA GLN A 635 18.70 -18.69 4.53
C GLN A 635 17.27 -18.91 3.99
N GLU A 636 17.04 -18.61 2.71
CA GLU A 636 15.75 -18.73 2.04
C GLU A 636 15.82 -19.73 0.86
N LEU A 637 16.92 -20.50 0.76
CA LEU A 637 17.14 -21.53 -0.26
C LEU A 637 16.64 -22.90 0.22
N TYR A 638 15.65 -23.44 -0.47
CA TYR A 638 15.06 -24.74 -0.19
C TYR A 638 15.36 -25.74 -1.33
N CYS A 639 15.08 -27.01 -1.08
CA CYS A 639 15.14 -28.07 -2.07
C CYS A 639 13.79 -28.79 -2.18
N ALA A 640 13.52 -29.43 -3.32
CA ALA A 640 12.29 -30.20 -3.51
C ALA A 640 12.48 -31.72 -3.31
N ARG A 641 13.73 -32.16 -3.10
CA ARG A 641 14.11 -33.57 -2.85
C ARG A 641 14.68 -33.72 -1.45
N ASP A 642 15.01 -34.95 -1.06
CA ASP A 642 15.68 -35.21 0.21
C ASP A 642 16.93 -34.32 0.39
N PRO A 643 17.01 -33.52 1.48
CA PRO A 643 18.15 -32.64 1.76
C PRO A 643 19.50 -33.37 1.81
N SER A 644 19.52 -34.66 2.16
CA SER A 644 20.74 -35.47 2.26
C SER A 644 21.52 -35.56 0.96
N ILE A 645 20.85 -35.43 -0.20
CA ILE A 645 21.46 -35.43 -1.53
C ILE A 645 22.47 -34.28 -1.68
N TYR A 646 22.30 -33.18 -0.95
CA TYR A 646 23.11 -31.96 -1.06
C TYR A 646 24.19 -31.83 0.02
N LYS A 647 24.32 -32.80 0.94
CA LYS A 647 25.28 -32.75 2.07
C LYS A 647 26.74 -32.54 1.67
N LYS A 648 27.12 -32.94 0.45
CA LYS A 648 28.49 -32.80 -0.08
C LYS A 648 28.79 -31.42 -0.67
N GLY A 649 27.80 -30.53 -0.75
CA GLY A 649 27.95 -29.15 -1.22
C GLY A 649 28.50 -28.22 -0.13
N PHE A 650 29.08 -27.09 -0.54
CA PHE A 650 29.49 -26.03 0.41
C PHE A 650 28.29 -25.32 1.02
N ILE A 651 27.20 -25.20 0.26
CA ILE A 651 25.93 -24.63 0.72
C ILE A 651 24.87 -25.72 0.69
N GLN A 652 24.10 -25.82 1.78
CA GLN A 652 23.03 -26.80 1.97
C GLN A 652 21.66 -26.12 1.95
N PRO A 653 20.61 -26.81 1.48
CA PRO A 653 19.25 -26.30 1.56
C PRO A 653 18.79 -26.20 3.01
N VAL A 654 18.00 -25.18 3.31
CA VAL A 654 17.43 -24.91 4.64
C VAL A 654 16.36 -25.94 5.02
N GLY A 655 15.64 -26.46 4.03
CA GLY A 655 14.60 -27.46 4.23
C GLY A 655 14.09 -28.03 2.91
N GLN A 656 13.12 -28.94 3.03
CA GLN A 656 12.42 -29.55 1.90
C GLN A 656 11.06 -28.87 1.69
N ILE A 657 10.72 -28.61 0.42
CA ILE A 657 9.44 -28.05 0.00
C ILE A 657 8.40 -29.17 -0.03
N ASP A 658 7.23 -28.93 0.55
CA ASP A 658 6.10 -29.87 0.54
C ASP A 658 5.29 -29.76 -0.76
N LEU A 659 5.68 -30.56 -1.77
CA LEU A 659 4.98 -30.61 -3.06
C LEU A 659 3.61 -31.28 -2.97
N ASP A 660 3.39 -32.15 -1.99
CA ASP A 660 2.12 -32.85 -1.81
C ASP A 660 1.07 -31.88 -1.27
N LEU A 661 1.44 -31.01 -0.33
CA LEU A 661 0.57 -29.95 0.16
C LEU A 661 0.11 -29.01 -0.96
N ILE A 662 1.03 -28.59 -1.83
CA ILE A 662 0.69 -27.77 -3.01
C ILE A 662 -0.32 -28.50 -3.90
N THR A 663 -0.14 -29.81 -4.10
CA THR A 663 -1.04 -30.62 -4.92
C THR A 663 -2.43 -30.76 -4.28
N ARG A 664 -2.50 -30.97 -2.96
CA ARG A 664 -3.76 -31.09 -2.21
C ARG A 664 -4.56 -29.79 -2.23
N GLU A 665 -3.90 -28.65 -2.13
CA GLU A 665 -4.56 -27.33 -2.09
C GLU A 665 -4.82 -26.71 -3.47
N LYS A 666 -4.61 -27.46 -4.57
CA LYS A 666 -4.76 -26.94 -5.95
C LYS A 666 -6.09 -26.22 -6.19
N ASN A 667 -7.20 -26.74 -5.66
CA ASN A 667 -8.50 -26.12 -5.85
C ASN A 667 -8.55 -24.69 -5.27
N ASN A 668 -8.01 -24.50 -4.06
CA ASN A 668 -7.94 -23.17 -3.43
C ASN A 668 -6.96 -22.25 -4.17
N LEU A 669 -5.84 -22.78 -4.68
CA LEU A 669 -4.91 -22.01 -5.50
C LEU A 669 -5.57 -21.52 -6.81
N ASP A 670 -6.40 -22.35 -7.44
CA ASP A 670 -7.16 -21.97 -8.64
C ASP A 670 -8.15 -20.84 -8.35
N ARG A 671 -8.86 -20.92 -7.22
CA ARG A 671 -9.76 -19.83 -6.78
C ARG A 671 -9.00 -18.53 -6.55
N ILE A 672 -7.81 -18.58 -5.94
CA ILE A 672 -6.95 -17.40 -5.76
C ILE A 672 -6.57 -16.81 -7.13
N VAL A 673 -6.12 -17.65 -8.07
CA VAL A 673 -5.74 -17.21 -9.42
C VAL A 673 -6.92 -16.62 -10.18
N ALA A 674 -8.09 -17.26 -10.11
CA ALA A 674 -9.32 -16.76 -10.73
C ALA A 674 -9.72 -15.39 -10.16
N THR A 675 -9.71 -15.26 -8.84
CA THR A 675 -10.07 -14.01 -8.15
C THR A 675 -9.14 -12.85 -8.53
N LEU A 676 -7.83 -13.11 -8.62
CA LEU A 676 -6.86 -12.12 -9.09
C LEU A 676 -7.03 -11.81 -10.57
N GLY A 677 -7.29 -12.82 -11.40
CA GLY A 677 -7.51 -12.68 -12.84
C GLY A 677 -8.73 -11.83 -13.18
N LEU A 678 -9.84 -12.02 -12.44
CA LEU A 678 -11.05 -11.18 -12.56
C LEU A 678 -10.88 -9.78 -11.97
N LYS A 679 -9.79 -9.52 -11.24
CA LYS A 679 -9.53 -8.24 -10.53
C LYS A 679 -10.58 -7.92 -9.45
N GLU A 680 -11.19 -8.95 -8.86
CA GLU A 680 -12.14 -8.86 -7.73
C GLU A 680 -11.40 -8.54 -6.41
N MET A 681 -10.18 -9.06 -6.28
CA MET A 681 -9.30 -8.77 -5.14
C MET A 681 -7.93 -8.28 -5.62
N THR A 682 -7.32 -7.37 -4.87
CA THR A 682 -5.94 -6.93 -5.11
C THR A 682 -4.94 -7.89 -4.48
N GLN A 683 -3.72 -7.97 -5.02
CA GLN A 683 -2.65 -8.73 -4.39
C GLN A 683 -2.43 -8.30 -2.94
N GLY A 684 -2.42 -6.98 -2.68
CA GLY A 684 -2.16 -6.50 -1.34
C GLY A 684 -3.23 -6.91 -0.33
N THR A 685 -4.49 -7.01 -0.76
CA THR A 685 -5.57 -7.54 0.06
C THR A 685 -5.39 -9.05 0.28
N LEU A 686 -5.10 -9.81 -0.78
CA LEU A 686 -4.84 -11.25 -0.71
C LEU A 686 -3.72 -11.57 0.29
N ILE A 687 -2.55 -10.95 0.13
CA ILE A 687 -1.37 -11.25 0.96
C ILE A 687 -1.61 -10.85 2.40
N ARG A 688 -2.25 -9.70 2.64
CA ARG A 688 -2.61 -9.26 3.99
C ARG A 688 -3.46 -10.31 4.69
N LYS A 689 -4.48 -10.85 4.01
CA LYS A 689 -5.36 -11.90 4.56
C LYS A 689 -4.66 -13.24 4.74
N LEU A 690 -3.86 -13.67 3.78
CA LEU A 690 -3.03 -14.88 3.93
C LEU A 690 -2.08 -14.76 5.14
N CYS A 691 -1.54 -13.57 5.39
CA CYS A 691 -0.70 -13.32 6.56
C CYS A 691 -1.48 -13.25 7.88
N THR A 692 -2.77 -12.93 7.83
CA THR A 692 -3.68 -12.90 8.97
C THR A 692 -4.04 -14.31 9.45
N TYR A 693 -4.12 -15.29 8.54
CA TYR A 693 -4.37 -16.68 8.91
C TYR A 693 -3.27 -17.28 9.79
N THR A 694 -3.68 -18.21 10.66
CA THR A 694 -2.75 -19.02 11.46
C THR A 694 -1.73 -19.73 10.60
N THR A 695 -0.55 -20.01 11.18
CA THR A 695 0.53 -20.69 10.44
C THR A 695 0.19 -22.10 10.01
N ALA A 696 -0.86 -22.71 10.57
CA ALA A 696 -1.34 -24.05 10.26
C ALA A 696 -2.38 -24.08 9.11
N ASN A 697 -2.83 -22.93 8.60
CA ASN A 697 -3.78 -22.91 7.48
C ASN A 697 -3.13 -23.54 6.22
N PRO A 698 -3.75 -24.59 5.63
CA PRO A 698 -3.11 -25.38 4.57
C PRO A 698 -2.96 -24.57 3.27
N THR A 699 -3.96 -23.77 2.88
CA THR A 699 -3.89 -22.91 1.70
C THR A 699 -2.76 -21.90 1.80
N ARG A 700 -2.62 -21.22 2.95
CA ARG A 700 -1.51 -20.29 3.22
C ARG A 700 -0.16 -20.98 3.09
N GLN A 701 -0.03 -22.17 3.67
CA GLN A 701 1.21 -22.95 3.57
C GLN A 701 1.50 -23.34 2.11
N ALA A 702 0.51 -23.83 1.37
CA ALA A 702 0.66 -24.20 -0.04
C ALA A 702 1.14 -23.04 -0.92
N VAL A 703 0.57 -21.82 -0.74
CA VAL A 703 1.06 -20.62 -1.45
C VAL A 703 2.53 -20.35 -1.15
N PHE A 704 2.93 -20.45 0.13
CA PHE A 704 4.29 -20.16 0.56
C PHE A 704 5.29 -21.26 0.15
N GLU A 705 4.89 -22.53 0.12
CA GLU A 705 5.71 -23.62 -0.42
C GLU A 705 5.94 -23.45 -1.93
N TYR A 706 4.90 -23.06 -2.69
CA TYR A 706 5.05 -22.73 -4.10
C TYR A 706 5.99 -21.53 -4.31
N ASP A 707 5.85 -20.49 -3.48
CA ASP A 707 6.73 -19.32 -3.53
C ASP A 707 8.19 -19.69 -3.27
N ARG A 708 8.46 -20.50 -2.24
CA ARG A 708 9.81 -21.03 -1.95
C ARG A 708 10.39 -21.82 -3.11
N LEU A 709 9.58 -22.61 -3.81
CA LEU A 709 10.00 -23.37 -4.99
C LEU A 709 10.52 -22.46 -6.09
N VAL A 710 9.70 -21.48 -6.51
CA VAL A 710 10.07 -20.54 -7.57
C VAL A 710 11.22 -19.64 -7.14
N ARG A 711 11.17 -19.12 -5.90
CA ARG A 711 12.22 -18.26 -5.33
C ARG A 711 13.56 -18.98 -5.24
N SER A 712 13.59 -20.25 -4.84
CA SER A 712 14.85 -21.01 -4.75
C SER A 712 15.49 -21.20 -6.13
N ILE A 713 14.68 -21.47 -7.17
CA ILE A 713 15.16 -21.54 -8.55
C ILE A 713 15.76 -20.20 -8.99
N TYR A 714 15.04 -19.10 -8.75
CA TYR A 714 15.52 -17.76 -9.09
C TYR A 714 16.83 -17.41 -8.36
N THR A 715 16.88 -17.63 -7.05
CA THR A 715 18.07 -17.30 -6.24
C THR A 715 19.31 -18.04 -6.73
N LEU A 716 19.19 -19.33 -7.07
CA LEU A 716 20.32 -20.08 -7.63
C LEU A 716 20.73 -19.56 -9.01
N LYS A 717 19.78 -19.19 -9.88
CA LYS A 717 20.09 -18.56 -11.18
C LYS A 717 20.81 -17.23 -10.99
N TYR A 718 20.29 -16.39 -10.10
CA TYR A 718 20.86 -15.08 -9.77
C TYR A 718 22.30 -15.18 -9.23
N LEU A 719 22.59 -16.18 -8.39
CA LEU A 719 23.96 -16.41 -7.89
C LEU A 719 24.91 -16.92 -8.98
N ARG A 720 24.40 -17.72 -9.92
CA ARG A 720 25.23 -18.32 -10.98
C ARG A 720 25.52 -17.37 -12.14
N ASP A 721 24.58 -16.49 -12.46
CA ASP A 721 24.63 -15.62 -13.64
C ASP A 721 24.92 -14.15 -13.27
N PRO A 722 26.17 -13.66 -13.42
CA PRO A 722 26.49 -12.25 -13.17
C PRO A 722 25.89 -11.30 -14.21
N GLN A 723 25.47 -11.77 -15.38
CA GLN A 723 24.82 -10.93 -16.38
C GLN A 723 23.39 -10.59 -15.98
N LEU A 724 22.66 -11.56 -15.41
CA LEU A 724 21.34 -11.34 -14.82
C LEU A 724 21.39 -10.24 -13.75
N GLU A 725 22.36 -10.31 -12.83
CA GLU A 725 22.54 -9.28 -11.80
C GLU A 725 22.79 -7.89 -12.37
N ARG A 726 23.62 -7.79 -13.41
CA ARG A 726 23.92 -6.52 -14.11
C ARG A 726 22.67 -5.96 -14.79
N ASN A 727 21.86 -6.79 -15.43
CA ASN A 727 20.63 -6.38 -16.10
C ASN A 727 19.62 -5.83 -15.08
N ILE A 728 19.45 -6.51 -13.95
CA ILE A 728 18.59 -6.06 -12.85
C ILE A 728 19.06 -4.71 -12.31
N ARG A 729 20.37 -4.54 -12.05
CA ARG A 729 20.91 -3.24 -11.61
C ARG A 729 20.68 -2.13 -12.63
N ARG A 730 20.86 -2.41 -13.92
CA ARG A 730 20.58 -1.44 -15.00
C ARG A 730 19.11 -1.03 -14.99
N SER A 731 18.20 -1.98 -14.82
CA SER A 731 16.75 -1.73 -14.68
C SER A 731 16.45 -0.79 -13.51
N GLN A 732 17.03 -1.07 -12.34
CA GLN A 732 16.86 -0.20 -11.15
C GLN A 732 17.43 1.21 -11.35
N ASN A 733 18.59 1.35 -11.99
CA ASN A 733 19.15 2.66 -12.29
C ASN A 733 18.24 3.51 -13.21
N ARG A 734 17.42 2.86 -14.07
CA ARG A 734 16.46 3.57 -14.92
C ARG A 734 15.30 4.14 -14.13
N ILE A 735 14.72 3.39 -13.17
CA ILE A 735 13.64 3.91 -12.34
C ILE A 735 14.13 5.03 -11.41
N GLU A 736 15.36 4.94 -10.91
CA GLU A 736 15.99 6.05 -10.18
C GLU A 736 16.13 7.32 -11.04
N SER A 737 16.50 7.16 -12.32
CA SER A 737 16.61 8.27 -13.26
C SER A 737 15.24 8.91 -13.55
N TYR A 738 14.20 8.10 -13.73
CA TYR A 738 12.82 8.58 -13.84
C TYR A 738 12.38 9.31 -12.57
N HIS A 739 12.70 8.80 -11.38
CA HIS A 739 12.41 9.48 -10.12
C HIS A 739 13.11 10.84 -10.03
N GLN A 740 14.30 11.01 -10.60
CA GLN A 740 14.95 12.33 -10.66
C GLN A 740 14.17 13.29 -11.57
N LEU A 741 13.77 12.85 -12.78
CA LEU A 741 12.93 13.64 -13.70
C LEU A 741 11.61 14.04 -13.03
N ARG A 742 10.86 13.05 -12.53
CA ARG A 742 9.56 13.28 -11.87
C ARG A 742 9.69 14.21 -10.66
N GLY A 743 10.79 14.08 -9.92
CA GLY A 743 11.13 14.94 -8.79
C GLY A 743 11.49 16.37 -9.22
N ALA A 744 12.13 16.57 -10.37
CA ALA A 744 12.41 17.89 -10.93
C ALA A 744 11.11 18.59 -11.33
N VAL A 745 10.23 17.90 -12.07
CA VAL A 745 8.90 18.41 -12.47
C VAL A 745 8.09 18.87 -11.26
N ALA A 746 8.02 18.06 -10.20
CA ALA A 746 7.23 18.41 -9.01
C ALA A 746 7.81 19.56 -8.18
N LYS A 747 9.13 19.78 -8.22
CA LYS A 747 9.81 20.82 -7.41
C LYS A 747 9.71 22.21 -8.01
N VAL A 748 9.21 22.35 -9.23
CA VAL A 748 9.01 23.62 -9.92
C VAL A 748 8.21 24.61 -9.04
N GLY A 749 7.09 24.17 -8.45
CA GLY A 749 6.29 24.96 -7.49
C GLY A 749 6.92 25.16 -6.10
N GLY A 750 8.23 24.91 -5.95
CA GLY A 750 9.01 25.19 -4.74
C GLY A 750 9.13 24.02 -3.76
N LYS A 751 8.25 23.01 -3.81
CA LYS A 751 8.33 21.80 -2.98
C LYS A 751 7.95 20.56 -3.75
N LYS A 752 8.56 19.43 -3.38
CA LYS A 752 8.22 18.10 -3.91
C LYS A 752 6.94 17.56 -3.24
N GLU A 753 5.80 18.13 -3.60
CA GLU A 753 4.49 17.83 -3.01
C GLU A 753 3.45 17.55 -4.10
N LEU A 754 2.37 16.87 -3.72
CA LEU A 754 1.19 16.65 -4.55
C LEU A 754 0.07 17.62 -4.12
N THR A 755 -0.63 18.18 -5.11
CA THR A 755 -1.77 19.08 -4.91
C THR A 755 -3.09 18.31 -4.83
N GLY A 756 -4.08 18.90 -4.17
CA GLY A 756 -5.45 18.35 -4.12
C GLY A 756 -6.05 18.36 -2.71
N LYS A 757 -7.38 18.38 -2.63
CA LYS A 757 -8.18 18.43 -1.39
C LYS A 757 -8.58 17.04 -0.87
N GLY A 758 -8.44 15.99 -1.68
CA GLY A 758 -8.79 14.61 -1.36
C GLY A 758 -8.03 13.60 -2.22
N ASP A 759 -8.21 12.30 -1.94
CA ASP A 759 -7.39 11.22 -2.53
C ASP A 759 -7.44 11.19 -4.06
N ILE A 760 -8.60 11.48 -4.67
CA ILE A 760 -8.78 11.52 -6.13
C ILE A 760 -7.99 12.67 -6.75
N GLU A 761 -8.08 13.87 -6.19
CA GLU A 761 -7.37 15.04 -6.71
C GLU A 761 -5.85 14.86 -6.59
N THR A 762 -5.37 14.26 -5.48
CA THR A 762 -3.95 13.95 -5.30
C THR A 762 -3.47 12.92 -6.31
N GLU A 763 -4.30 11.92 -6.64
CA GLU A 763 -4.00 10.95 -7.70
C GLU A 763 -3.98 11.62 -9.09
N ILE A 764 -4.91 12.54 -9.37
CA ILE A 764 -4.89 13.35 -10.61
C ILE A 764 -3.57 14.12 -10.73
N SER A 765 -3.14 14.82 -9.66
CA SER A 765 -1.84 15.51 -9.63
C SER A 765 -0.67 14.56 -9.91
N ASN A 766 -0.70 13.35 -9.32
CA ASN A 766 0.30 12.32 -9.56
C ASN A 766 0.35 11.91 -11.05
N GLN A 767 -0.80 11.63 -11.66
CA GLN A 767 -0.92 11.22 -13.06
C GLN A 767 -0.56 12.34 -14.05
N CYS A 768 -0.88 13.60 -13.76
CA CYS A 768 -0.45 14.74 -14.58
C CYS A 768 1.08 14.82 -14.65
N GLY A 769 1.78 14.63 -13.52
CA GLY A 769 3.24 14.64 -13.56
C GLY A 769 3.86 13.38 -14.19
N ARG A 770 3.18 12.23 -14.17
CA ARG A 770 3.55 11.08 -15.01
C ARG A 770 3.39 11.41 -16.49
N LEU A 771 2.30 12.07 -16.88
CA LEU A 771 2.00 12.46 -18.25
C LEU A 771 3.05 13.41 -18.82
N ILE A 772 3.46 14.44 -18.07
CA ILE A 772 4.55 15.34 -18.49
C ILE A 772 5.88 14.58 -18.60
N SER A 773 6.17 13.68 -17.66
CA SER A 773 7.39 12.87 -17.75
C SER A 773 7.38 11.99 -19.00
N ASN A 774 6.24 11.37 -19.34
CA ASN A 774 6.06 10.60 -20.57
C ASN A 774 6.23 11.46 -21.82
N ALA A 775 5.69 12.68 -21.85
CA ALA A 775 5.86 13.60 -22.97
C ALA A 775 7.34 13.98 -23.20
N ILE A 776 8.07 14.29 -22.12
CA ILE A 776 9.51 14.55 -22.17
C ILE A 776 10.29 13.34 -22.69
N ILE A 777 9.96 12.13 -22.20
CA ILE A 777 10.60 10.90 -22.64
C ILE A 777 10.31 10.63 -24.12
N TYR A 778 9.07 10.82 -24.58
CA TYR A 778 8.71 10.68 -25.99
C TYR A 778 9.52 11.63 -26.87
N TYR A 779 9.58 12.91 -26.50
CA TYR A 779 10.32 13.92 -27.25
C TYR A 779 11.79 13.54 -27.42
N ASN A 780 12.46 13.15 -26.34
CA ASN A 780 13.84 12.70 -26.40
C ASN A 780 13.99 11.40 -27.20
N SER A 781 13.07 10.45 -27.05
CA SER A 781 13.07 9.21 -27.85
C SER A 781 12.86 9.49 -29.34
N ALA A 782 12.06 10.49 -29.72
CA ALA A 782 11.87 10.90 -31.11
C ALA A 782 13.15 11.50 -31.71
N ILE A 783 13.85 12.38 -30.97
CA ILE A 783 15.16 12.90 -31.37
C ILE A 783 16.17 11.75 -31.57
N LEU A 784 16.24 10.84 -30.60
CA LEU A 784 17.15 9.69 -30.69
C LEU A 784 16.80 8.77 -31.87
N SER A 785 15.51 8.58 -32.16
CA SER A 785 15.07 7.78 -33.32
C SER A 785 15.47 8.41 -34.65
N ARG A 786 15.31 9.72 -34.79
CA ARG A 786 15.75 10.45 -35.99
C ARG A 786 17.26 10.39 -36.17
N LEU A 787 18.02 10.50 -35.08
CA LEU A 787 19.46 10.35 -35.10
C LEU A 787 19.90 8.91 -35.45
N GLN A 788 19.15 7.91 -35.00
CA GLN A 788 19.36 6.52 -35.39
C GLN A 788 19.15 6.32 -36.90
N GLU A 789 18.01 6.74 -37.44
CA GLU A 789 17.67 6.63 -38.87
C GLU A 789 18.77 7.27 -39.74
N ARG A 790 19.27 8.44 -39.33
CA ARG A 790 20.41 9.09 -39.97
C ARG A 790 21.68 8.23 -39.94
N PHE A 791 22.07 7.70 -38.79
CA PHE A 791 23.28 6.87 -38.70
C PHE A 791 23.15 5.55 -39.44
N GLU A 792 21.95 4.98 -39.54
CA GLU A 792 21.67 3.82 -40.37
C GLU A 792 21.86 4.16 -41.86
N ALA A 793 21.34 5.29 -42.31
CA ALA A 793 21.53 5.77 -43.69
C ALA A 793 23.01 6.08 -44.01
N GLU A 794 23.78 6.57 -43.04
CA GLU A 794 25.22 6.81 -43.16
C GLU A 794 26.09 5.54 -42.99
N GLY A 795 25.50 4.40 -42.61
CA GLY A 795 26.25 3.17 -42.29
C GLY A 795 27.13 3.27 -41.02
N ASN A 796 26.85 4.23 -40.13
CA ASN A 796 27.64 4.54 -38.95
C ASN A 796 27.30 3.66 -37.74
N VAL A 797 27.73 2.39 -37.79
CA VAL A 797 27.51 1.40 -36.72
C VAL A 797 28.02 1.87 -35.35
N LYS A 798 29.17 2.56 -35.31
CA LYS A 798 29.75 3.08 -34.06
C LYS A 798 28.87 4.16 -33.43
N GLY A 799 28.26 5.02 -34.25
CA GLY A 799 27.31 6.03 -33.82
C GLY A 799 26.07 5.40 -33.19
N ILE A 800 25.52 4.36 -33.83
CA ILE A 800 24.37 3.60 -33.32
C ILE A 800 24.71 2.97 -31.96
N ASP A 801 25.86 2.28 -31.82
CA ASP A 801 26.29 1.68 -30.55
C ASP A 801 26.46 2.69 -29.41
N ALA A 802 26.91 3.92 -29.74
CA ALA A 802 27.03 5.01 -28.78
C ALA A 802 25.66 5.56 -28.38
N LEU A 803 24.74 5.69 -29.34
CA LEU A 803 23.36 6.14 -29.15
C LEU A 803 22.60 5.22 -28.19
N MET A 804 22.79 3.89 -28.28
CA MET A 804 22.15 2.91 -27.39
C MET A 804 22.51 3.11 -25.90
N ARG A 805 23.55 3.89 -25.60
CA ARG A 805 23.98 4.20 -24.22
C ARG A 805 23.40 5.51 -23.69
N ILE A 806 22.68 6.27 -24.51
CA ILE A 806 22.05 7.54 -24.15
C ILE A 806 20.64 7.26 -23.64
N SER A 807 20.38 7.69 -22.40
CA SER A 807 19.04 7.58 -21.80
C SER A 807 18.12 8.67 -22.35
N PRO A 808 16.87 8.36 -22.77
CA PRO A 808 15.86 9.37 -23.12
C PRO A 808 15.30 10.10 -21.88
N VAL A 809 15.60 9.63 -20.67
CA VAL A 809 15.18 10.28 -19.42
C VAL A 809 16.14 11.43 -19.10
N ALA A 810 15.93 12.57 -19.76
CA ALA A 810 16.71 13.81 -19.61
C ALA A 810 15.79 15.04 -19.73
N TRP A 811 16.16 16.13 -19.07
CA TRP A 811 15.35 17.36 -19.05
C TRP A 811 16.19 18.65 -18.93
N GLN A 812 17.52 18.54 -19.02
CA GLN A 812 18.43 19.67 -18.84
C GLN A 812 18.25 20.75 -19.91
N HIS A 813 17.79 20.37 -21.10
CA HIS A 813 17.50 21.26 -22.23
C HIS A 813 16.02 21.67 -22.28
N ILE A 814 15.22 21.31 -21.27
CA ILE A 814 13.78 21.63 -21.22
C ILE A 814 13.53 22.65 -20.11
N LEU A 815 12.95 23.79 -20.48
CA LEU A 815 12.61 24.85 -19.55
C LEU A 815 11.29 24.49 -18.83
N LEU A 816 11.42 24.14 -17.55
CA LEU A 816 10.30 23.78 -16.69
C LEU A 816 9.76 24.96 -15.86
N ASN A 817 10.45 26.10 -15.86
CA ASN A 817 10.11 27.31 -15.10
C ASN A 817 10.08 28.51 -16.05
N GLY A 818 9.18 29.47 -15.83
CA GLY A 818 9.11 30.71 -16.60
C GLY A 818 7.70 31.28 -16.68
N HIS A 819 7.52 32.32 -17.50
CA HIS A 819 6.21 32.73 -17.98
C HIS A 819 5.74 31.75 -19.06
N TYR A 820 4.54 31.19 -18.90
CA TYR A 820 3.98 30.22 -19.85
C TYR A 820 3.09 30.93 -20.86
N THR A 821 3.44 30.88 -22.14
CA THR A 821 2.61 31.37 -23.24
C THR A 821 1.96 30.19 -23.95
N PHE A 822 0.66 29.98 -23.77
CA PHE A 822 -0.05 28.88 -24.42
C PHE A 822 -0.65 29.29 -25.77
N GLN A 823 -1.02 30.56 -25.95
CA GLN A 823 -1.77 31.05 -27.12
C GLN A 823 -0.89 31.54 -28.28
N SER A 824 0.43 31.69 -28.11
CA SER A 824 1.25 32.52 -29.03
C SER A 824 2.55 31.91 -29.59
N SER A 825 2.96 30.68 -29.27
CA SER A 825 4.14 30.08 -29.89
C SER A 825 3.78 29.22 -31.13
N ASN A 826 4.05 29.76 -32.32
CA ASN A 826 4.03 29.05 -33.61
C ASN A 826 5.39 28.39 -33.95
N GLU A 827 6.28 28.22 -32.97
CA GLU A 827 7.56 27.55 -33.20
C GLU A 827 7.32 26.05 -33.40
N ILE A 828 7.44 25.62 -34.66
CA ILE A 828 7.36 24.22 -35.05
C ILE A 828 8.70 23.57 -34.72
N ILE A 829 8.66 22.55 -33.85
CA ILE A 829 9.83 21.72 -33.57
C ILE A 829 10.12 20.88 -34.82
N ASP A 830 11.22 21.21 -35.52
CA ASP A 830 11.76 20.43 -36.62
C ASP A 830 12.90 19.51 -36.12
N LEU A 831 12.59 18.21 -36.02
CA LEU A 831 13.57 17.22 -35.58
C LEU A 831 14.74 17.06 -36.54
N ASP A 832 14.52 17.22 -37.86
CA ASP A 832 15.56 17.02 -38.87
C ASP A 832 16.60 18.14 -38.76
N ALA A 833 16.16 19.38 -38.55
CA ALA A 833 17.03 20.51 -38.29
C ALA A 833 17.91 20.32 -37.04
N PHE A 834 17.33 19.80 -35.95
CA PHE A 834 18.08 19.55 -34.70
C PHE A 834 19.12 18.45 -34.85
N VAL A 835 18.78 17.37 -35.56
CA VAL A 835 19.67 16.21 -35.71
C VAL A 835 20.84 16.49 -36.65
N MET A 836 20.73 17.42 -37.59
CA MET A 836 21.84 17.79 -38.50
C MET A 836 23.10 18.27 -37.76
N GLY A 837 22.95 19.01 -36.65
CA GLY A 837 24.05 19.59 -35.89
C GLY A 837 24.66 18.71 -34.78
N LEU A 838 24.03 17.58 -34.43
CA LEU A 838 24.45 16.76 -33.29
C LEU A 838 25.67 15.88 -33.61
N LYS A 839 26.66 15.86 -32.71
CA LYS A 839 27.82 14.98 -32.80
C LYS A 839 27.90 14.06 -31.57
N LEU A 840 27.95 12.76 -31.82
CA LEU A 840 28.30 11.75 -30.81
C LEU A 840 29.83 11.69 -30.68
N GLY A 841 30.39 12.54 -29.82
CA GLY A 841 31.85 12.64 -29.59
C GLY A 841 32.51 11.39 -29.00
#